data_AF-A0A8H5HJ09-F1
#
_entry.id   AF-A0A8H5HJ09-F1
#
_cell.length_a   1.000
_cell.length_b   1.000
_cell.length_c   1.000
_cell.angle_alpha   90.00
_cell.angle_beta   90.00
_cell.angle_gamma   90.00
#
_symmetry.space_group_name_H-M   'P 1'
#
loop_
_entity.id
_entity.type
_entity.pdbx_description
1 polymer ?
#
loop_
_entity_poly.entity_id
_entity_poly.type
_entity_poly.pdbx_seq_one_letter_code
_entity_poly.pdbx_strand_id
1 'polypeptide(L)'
;MVLGFFKHVYRYFVPRVQDKDEVEISRDGGALLSDSFIAGAVPMYDTTGRIIGYVQTNHPFQNLGSPKIYRLQIYSPQRPVLLLVGPTRIENASKFVIGSTNEIIYTRTPEGHFIPIQNPEEKQGHAQHKPLDTKVKEDFPGAEVHWDGWPDGKFEQDFTLDEVNETNDLAIHWAHTVGGGDRKGQRFAEEWMNGKRATRTCLGILQCDNQDCEITIRPHTKPQSLRTQLLKPCSCGAMLYHLKCDVKSILWTWSKGIHYQNSGYHVHRRPPRKLHLLPQEKRRFEAMVNAHPQVGPLQLIVGVPGIDGPGESVADISDVLLNADRVTKERQKLKRPADTGGDHFIRAFAKFEQERPGFIILSTIGKVTVISVQTPFMQSQMVKDEVLDGPVNGMVSDAAHGWWKERTSLLMVSSTYCPDLFCWVPGVLSFTNGASGEHFMYHFLAVFQAIAHEAEKRHLEVEDRLFAGVMDFSQAERLGFITAFVEFWYRRPDSNRSREELQDAAEKLLRGCAEHFRAGVTRVSRITGAVSPEKAEDFVKRAMSLLHAADTDEFCSRLALLARDFPKLIDWFNWWSRPSHAMMLFGSERKMDADLWDAIPATTNAEEAMHWKLYRACGRDHAFLEGLASLYQIAIYYERQYSSVKKGVPVRYGEAERWKRIAITYGCTKPGRAENSQDKKRKRNDGRPPDTAKEILGSKTAKKPRKSGLSPTLDTSILGPQSYPWNSNSCWLDTSLQLLYMTCY
;
A
#
# COMPACT_ATOMS: atom_id res chain seq x y z
N MET A 1 20.94 29.55 -0.76
CA MET A 1 20.94 28.67 -1.95
C MET A 1 19.50 28.43 -2.48
N VAL A 2 18.66 29.49 -2.62
CA VAL A 2 17.19 29.33 -2.75
C VAL A 2 16.62 29.69 -4.14
N LEU A 3 17.33 30.48 -4.95
CA LEU A 3 16.78 30.99 -6.24
C LEU A 3 16.76 29.97 -7.40
N GLY A 4 17.52 28.88 -7.34
CA GLY A 4 17.59 27.91 -8.45
C GLY A 4 16.28 27.12 -8.66
N PHE A 5 15.59 26.79 -7.56
CA PHE A 5 14.41 25.93 -7.56
C PHE A 5 13.19 26.59 -8.25
N PHE A 6 12.89 27.84 -7.89
CA PHE A 6 11.72 28.56 -8.40
C PHE A 6 11.75 28.82 -9.91
N LYS A 7 12.94 28.95 -10.52
CA LYS A 7 13.08 29.26 -11.95
C LYS A 7 12.80 28.06 -12.87
N HIS A 8 12.76 26.84 -12.34
CA HIS A 8 12.49 25.62 -13.12
C HIS A 8 11.01 25.19 -13.08
N VAL A 9 10.34 25.33 -11.93
CA VAL A 9 8.92 24.96 -11.76
C VAL A 9 8.00 25.77 -12.69
N TYR A 10 8.30 27.06 -12.89
CA TYR A 10 7.47 27.97 -13.70
C TYR A 10 7.39 27.62 -15.19
N ARG A 11 8.29 26.78 -15.72
CA ARG A 11 8.25 26.34 -17.14
C ARG A 11 7.36 25.12 -17.40
N TYR A 12 6.88 24.44 -16.36
CA TYR A 12 6.15 23.16 -16.52
C TYR A 12 4.61 23.29 -16.45
N PHE A 13 4.08 24.43 -15.98
CA PHE A 13 2.65 24.61 -15.69
C PHE A 13 1.94 25.66 -16.56
N VAL A 14 2.58 26.18 -17.60
CA VAL A 14 1.94 27.04 -18.60
C VAL A 14 1.63 26.20 -19.85
N PRO A 15 0.35 25.99 -20.23
CA PRO A 15 0.01 25.28 -21.45
C PRO A 15 0.55 26.01 -22.67
N ARG A 16 1.34 25.33 -23.51
CA ARG A 16 1.63 25.81 -24.85
C ARG A 16 0.47 25.44 -25.76
N VAL A 17 -0.14 26.46 -26.36
CA VAL A 17 -0.94 26.29 -27.57
C VAL A 17 0.00 25.86 -28.69
N GLN A 18 -0.34 24.78 -29.40
CA GLN A 18 0.26 24.46 -30.69
C GLN A 18 -0.83 24.05 -31.67
N ASP A 19 -0.68 24.56 -32.89
CA ASP A 19 -1.58 24.36 -34.02
C ASP A 19 -1.45 22.98 -34.66
N LYS A 20 -2.35 22.75 -35.63
CA LYS A 20 -2.55 21.55 -36.45
C LYS A 20 -1.34 21.25 -37.36
N ASP A 21 -1.19 19.97 -37.74
CA ASP A 21 -1.52 19.49 -39.09
C ASP A 21 -1.35 17.95 -39.20
N GLU A 22 -1.70 17.38 -40.36
CA GLU A 22 -2.29 16.03 -40.51
C GLU A 22 -1.37 14.93 -41.11
N VAL A 23 -1.99 13.74 -41.30
CA VAL A 23 -1.72 12.66 -42.30
C VAL A 23 -0.77 11.51 -41.89
N GLU A 24 -0.97 10.21 -42.22
CA GLU A 24 -2.14 9.27 -42.29
C GLU A 24 -1.58 7.83 -42.60
N ILE A 25 -2.45 6.81 -42.69
CA ILE A 25 -2.32 5.49 -43.36
C ILE A 25 -1.96 4.28 -42.44
N SER A 26 -2.39 3.08 -42.86
CA SER A 26 -3.17 2.11 -42.05
C SER A 26 -2.95 0.62 -42.40
N ARG A 27 -3.77 -0.27 -41.77
CA ARG A 27 -4.01 -1.73 -42.02
C ARG A 27 -2.95 -2.71 -41.49
N ASP A 28 -3.28 -3.92 -41.03
CA ASP A 28 -4.53 -4.65 -40.63
C ASP A 28 -4.08 -5.77 -39.64
N GLY A 29 -4.86 -6.46 -38.81
CA GLY A 29 -6.31 -6.57 -38.53
C GLY A 29 -6.58 -7.99 -37.95
N GLY A 30 -7.53 -8.33 -37.07
CA GLY A 30 -8.58 -7.59 -36.34
C GLY A 30 -8.77 -8.20 -34.92
N ALA A 31 -9.96 -8.36 -34.32
CA ALA A 31 -11.32 -8.09 -34.78
C ALA A 31 -12.15 -7.37 -33.68
N LEU A 32 -12.81 -6.28 -34.09
CA LEU A 32 -13.91 -5.63 -33.37
C LEU A 32 -15.19 -5.90 -34.17
N LEU A 33 -16.27 -6.33 -33.52
CA LEU A 33 -17.58 -6.31 -34.16
C LEU A 33 -18.09 -4.87 -34.17
N SER A 34 -18.56 -4.45 -35.35
CA SER A 34 -18.75 -3.05 -35.72
C SER A 34 -20.09 -2.49 -35.27
N ASP A 35 -20.07 -1.23 -34.82
CA ASP A 35 -21.25 -0.36 -34.83
C ASP A 35 -21.64 -0.02 -36.28
N SER A 36 -22.40 -0.91 -36.93
CA SER A 36 -23.04 -0.61 -38.20
C SER A 36 -24.26 0.28 -37.97
N PHE A 37 -24.08 1.58 -38.23
CA PHE A 37 -25.09 2.62 -38.06
C PHE A 37 -26.26 2.43 -39.03
N ILE A 38 -27.34 1.75 -38.60
CA ILE A 38 -28.58 1.67 -39.37
C ILE A 38 -29.28 3.04 -39.31
N ALA A 39 -29.16 3.81 -40.39
CA ALA A 39 -29.83 5.10 -40.52
C ALA A 39 -31.35 4.94 -40.32
N GLY A 40 -31.92 5.70 -39.38
CA GLY A 40 -33.35 5.67 -39.06
C GLY A 40 -33.79 4.69 -37.97
N ALA A 41 -32.86 4.03 -37.26
CA ALA A 41 -33.18 3.17 -36.11
C ALA A 41 -32.75 3.80 -34.76
N VAL A 42 -33.63 3.74 -33.75
CA VAL A 42 -33.38 4.27 -32.40
C VAL A 42 -33.05 3.13 -31.42
N PRO A 43 -31.94 3.18 -30.66
CA PRO A 43 -31.58 2.17 -29.67
C PRO A 43 -32.51 2.18 -28.44
N MET A 44 -32.88 0.99 -27.98
CA MET A 44 -33.58 0.74 -26.72
C MET A 44 -32.59 0.33 -25.63
N TYR A 45 -32.75 0.86 -24.42
CA TYR A 45 -31.88 0.58 -23.27
C TYR A 45 -32.64 -0.11 -22.12
N ASP A 46 -31.94 -0.98 -21.39
CA ASP A 46 -32.46 -1.56 -20.14
C ASP A 46 -32.27 -0.64 -18.91
N THR A 47 -32.75 -1.10 -17.76
CA THR A 47 -32.65 -0.38 -16.47
C THR A 47 -31.22 -0.22 -15.94
N THR A 48 -30.23 -0.88 -16.56
CA THR A 48 -28.80 -0.75 -16.26
C THR A 48 -28.05 0.11 -17.28
N GLY A 49 -28.74 0.59 -18.34
CA GLY A 49 -28.16 1.41 -19.40
C GLY A 49 -27.49 0.61 -20.53
N ARG A 50 -27.75 -0.70 -20.66
CA ARG A 50 -27.28 -1.50 -21.79
C ARG A 50 -28.27 -1.47 -22.94
N ILE A 51 -27.78 -1.45 -24.19
CA ILE A 51 -28.64 -1.55 -25.38
C ILE A 51 -29.20 -2.97 -25.47
N ILE A 52 -30.52 -3.08 -25.64
CA ILE A 52 -31.27 -4.34 -25.74
C ILE A 52 -32.01 -4.52 -27.06
N GLY A 53 -31.97 -3.53 -27.96
CA GLY A 53 -32.61 -3.60 -29.28
C GLY A 53 -32.59 -2.26 -30.02
N TYR A 54 -33.14 -2.23 -31.23
CA TYR A 54 -33.29 -1.04 -32.06
C TYR A 54 -34.67 -1.03 -32.74
N VAL A 55 -35.27 0.15 -32.94
CA VAL A 55 -36.58 0.32 -33.61
C VAL A 55 -36.46 1.31 -34.76
N GLN A 56 -36.89 0.92 -35.97
CA GLN A 56 -36.97 1.81 -37.14
C GLN A 56 -38.25 2.67 -37.11
N THR A 57 -38.16 3.92 -37.58
CA THR A 57 -39.29 4.87 -37.60
C THR A 57 -39.55 5.45 -39.00
N ASN A 58 -40.75 5.22 -39.55
CA ASN A 58 -41.14 5.66 -40.91
C ASN A 58 -42.19 6.80 -40.95
N HIS A 59 -42.29 7.65 -39.91
CA HIS A 59 -43.22 8.80 -39.91
C HIS A 59 -42.54 10.13 -39.51
N PRO A 60 -42.97 11.27 -40.11
CA PRO A 60 -42.34 12.57 -39.87
C PRO A 60 -42.81 13.23 -38.57
N PHE A 61 -41.88 13.91 -37.90
CA PHE A 61 -42.14 14.62 -36.64
C PHE A 61 -42.82 15.99 -36.87
N GLN A 62 -43.91 16.27 -36.15
CA GLN A 62 -44.39 17.65 -35.98
C GLN A 62 -43.69 18.34 -34.81
N ASN A 63 -43.41 19.63 -34.97
CA ASN A 63 -42.51 20.41 -34.12
C ASN A 63 -43.31 21.37 -33.23
N LEU A 64 -43.25 21.19 -31.91
CA LEU A 64 -43.82 22.11 -30.92
C LEU A 64 -42.66 22.89 -30.29
N GLY A 65 -42.68 24.21 -30.39
CA GLY A 65 -41.50 25.06 -30.18
C GLY A 65 -40.86 24.98 -28.78
N SER A 66 -39.52 25.09 -28.76
CA SER A 66 -38.59 24.91 -27.62
C SER A 66 -38.00 23.49 -27.52
N PRO A 67 -36.73 23.32 -27.10
CA PRO A 67 -35.87 22.30 -27.70
C PRO A 67 -36.08 20.86 -27.20
N LYS A 68 -36.57 20.01 -28.13
CA LYS A 68 -36.29 18.57 -28.24
C LYS A 68 -36.82 17.64 -27.14
N ILE A 69 -38.15 17.51 -27.06
CA ILE A 69 -38.81 16.27 -26.60
C ILE A 69 -39.87 15.89 -27.64
N TYR A 70 -39.84 14.66 -28.14
CA TYR A 70 -40.85 14.13 -29.06
C TYR A 70 -41.77 13.12 -28.34
N ARG A 71 -43.07 13.18 -28.62
CA ARG A 71 -44.09 12.26 -28.07
C ARG A 71 -44.39 11.18 -29.10
N LEU A 72 -44.17 9.91 -28.74
CA LEU A 72 -44.46 8.75 -29.59
C LEU A 72 -45.48 7.85 -28.87
N GLN A 73 -46.66 7.69 -29.47
CA GLN A 73 -47.63 6.66 -29.08
C GLN A 73 -47.44 5.45 -29.99
N ILE A 74 -47.05 4.32 -29.41
CA ILE A 74 -47.04 3.02 -30.09
C ILE A 74 -48.06 2.14 -29.36
N TYR A 75 -49.08 1.67 -30.09
CA TYR A 75 -50.05 0.73 -29.56
C TYR A 75 -49.48 -0.69 -29.61
N SER A 76 -49.29 -1.29 -28.44
CA SER A 76 -49.04 -2.72 -28.27
C SER A 76 -50.19 -3.34 -27.48
N PRO A 77 -50.77 -4.47 -27.90
CA PRO A 77 -52.01 -5.00 -27.33
C PRO A 77 -51.89 -5.57 -25.90
N GLN A 78 -50.71 -5.52 -25.27
CA GLN A 78 -50.48 -6.16 -23.96
C GLN A 78 -50.09 -5.21 -22.81
N ARG A 79 -49.51 -4.03 -23.06
CA ARG A 79 -49.33 -2.94 -22.05
C ARG A 79 -49.17 -1.57 -22.72
N PRO A 80 -49.75 -0.48 -22.18
CA PRO A 80 -49.35 0.87 -22.53
C PRO A 80 -48.01 1.22 -21.87
N VAL A 81 -47.06 1.76 -22.63
CA VAL A 81 -45.77 2.26 -22.12
C VAL A 81 -45.57 3.68 -22.61
N LEU A 82 -45.30 4.60 -21.69
CA LEU A 82 -44.97 5.99 -22.00
C LEU A 82 -43.45 6.13 -22.17
N LEU A 83 -42.99 6.55 -23.34
CA LEU A 83 -41.58 6.77 -23.65
C LEU A 83 -41.30 8.26 -23.92
N LEU A 84 -40.30 8.80 -23.23
CA LEU A 84 -39.71 10.12 -23.49
C LEU A 84 -38.38 9.92 -24.19
N VAL A 85 -38.19 10.57 -25.34
CA VAL A 85 -36.96 10.46 -26.14
C VAL A 85 -36.31 11.83 -26.27
N GLY A 86 -35.03 11.91 -25.90
CA GLY A 86 -34.17 13.09 -26.05
C GLY A 86 -32.70 12.68 -26.22
N PRO A 87 -31.85 13.51 -26.83
CA PRO A 87 -30.46 13.16 -27.08
C PRO A 87 -29.57 13.40 -25.85
N THR A 88 -28.71 12.43 -25.54
CA THR A 88 -27.67 12.42 -24.49
C THR A 88 -28.10 12.17 -23.03
N ARG A 89 -27.10 11.78 -22.24
CA ARG A 89 -27.13 11.06 -20.96
C ARG A 89 -27.78 11.88 -19.83
N ILE A 90 -28.87 11.38 -19.24
CA ILE A 90 -29.55 12.04 -18.11
C ILE A 90 -28.86 11.68 -16.79
N GLU A 91 -28.04 12.60 -16.28
CA GLU A 91 -27.66 12.63 -14.87
C GLU A 91 -28.73 13.43 -14.08
N ASN A 92 -29.22 12.88 -12.96
CA ASN A 92 -30.23 13.43 -12.03
C ASN A 92 -31.72 13.23 -12.38
N ALA A 93 -32.20 11.98 -12.32
CA ALA A 93 -33.63 11.62 -12.41
C ALA A 93 -34.44 11.88 -11.12
N SER A 94 -34.37 13.07 -10.51
CA SER A 94 -35.02 13.38 -9.22
C SER A 94 -35.84 14.69 -9.17
N LYS A 95 -36.19 15.27 -10.33
CA LYS A 95 -37.06 16.45 -10.45
C LYS A 95 -38.09 16.33 -11.57
N PHE A 96 -39.09 15.48 -11.39
CA PHE A 96 -40.36 15.60 -12.11
C PHE A 96 -41.52 15.43 -11.14
N VAL A 97 -42.33 16.48 -11.02
CA VAL A 97 -43.63 16.48 -10.35
C VAL A 97 -44.67 16.63 -11.44
N ILE A 98 -45.52 15.63 -11.63
CA ILE A 98 -46.70 15.73 -12.49
C ILE A 98 -47.88 16.08 -11.58
N GLY A 99 -48.56 17.17 -11.87
CA GLY A 99 -49.78 17.57 -11.20
C GLY A 99 -50.72 18.28 -12.17
N SER A 100 -51.81 17.61 -12.54
CA SER A 100 -52.99 18.22 -13.14
C SER A 100 -54.18 17.23 -13.12
N THR A 101 -55.09 17.46 -12.17
CA THR A 101 -56.57 17.31 -12.25
C THR A 101 -57.22 16.30 -13.22
N ASN A 102 -58.18 15.53 -12.66
CA ASN A 102 -59.28 14.80 -13.31
C ASN A 102 -58.93 13.56 -14.17
N GLU A 103 -58.42 12.50 -13.52
CA GLU A 103 -58.50 11.13 -14.03
C GLU A 103 -59.43 10.28 -13.14
N ILE A 104 -60.46 9.66 -13.75
CA ILE A 104 -61.32 8.68 -13.07
C ILE A 104 -60.54 7.37 -12.96
N ILE A 105 -60.38 6.86 -11.74
CA ILE A 105 -59.64 5.63 -11.49
C ILE A 105 -60.56 4.42 -11.69
N TYR A 106 -60.15 3.50 -12.57
CA TYR A 106 -60.83 2.24 -12.81
C TYR A 106 -60.09 1.10 -12.13
N THR A 107 -60.84 0.16 -11.53
CA THR A 107 -60.31 -1.11 -11.03
C THR A 107 -60.69 -2.25 -11.96
N ARG A 108 -59.87 -3.29 -12.02
CA ARG A 108 -60.09 -4.47 -12.88
C ARG A 108 -60.66 -5.62 -12.05
N THR A 109 -61.78 -6.19 -12.46
CA THR A 109 -62.36 -7.38 -11.80
C THR A 109 -61.52 -8.63 -12.11
N PRO A 110 -61.66 -9.73 -11.35
CA PRO A 110 -60.94 -10.99 -11.60
C PRO A 110 -61.20 -11.57 -13.00
N GLU A 111 -62.40 -11.33 -13.55
CA GLU A 111 -62.85 -11.77 -14.89
C GLU A 111 -62.32 -10.84 -16.00
N GLY A 112 -61.70 -9.72 -15.63
CA GLY A 112 -60.86 -8.91 -16.51
C GLY A 112 -61.45 -7.61 -17.04
N HIS A 113 -62.68 -7.26 -16.65
CA HIS A 113 -63.35 -6.01 -17.01
C HIS A 113 -62.93 -4.85 -16.11
N PHE A 114 -63.05 -3.61 -16.59
CA PHE A 114 -62.71 -2.40 -15.82
C PHE A 114 -63.97 -1.63 -15.40
N ILE A 115 -64.07 -1.29 -14.11
CA ILE A 115 -65.18 -0.52 -13.54
C ILE A 115 -64.66 0.68 -12.72
N PRO A 116 -65.31 1.86 -12.77
CA PRO A 116 -64.86 3.05 -12.09
C PRO A 116 -65.07 2.95 -10.57
N ILE A 117 -64.12 3.44 -9.79
CA ILE A 117 -64.23 3.50 -8.32
C ILE A 117 -65.03 4.74 -7.93
N GLN A 118 -66.22 4.55 -7.32
CA GLN A 118 -66.97 5.63 -6.69
C GLN A 118 -66.54 5.79 -5.22
N ASN A 119 -66.24 7.03 -4.81
CA ASN A 119 -65.98 7.37 -3.40
C ASN A 119 -67.30 7.43 -2.60
N PRO A 120 -67.37 6.85 -1.39
CA PRO A 120 -68.47 7.11 -0.46
C PRO A 120 -68.43 8.55 0.08
N GLU A 121 -69.43 9.31 -0.34
CA GLU A 121 -69.99 10.57 0.18
C GLU A 121 -69.20 11.46 1.16
N GLU A 122 -69.11 12.73 0.76
CA GLU A 122 -68.94 13.88 1.65
C GLU A 122 -70.09 13.97 2.67
N LYS A 123 -69.79 14.37 3.90
CA LYS A 123 -70.75 15.14 4.71
C LYS A 123 -70.16 16.49 5.07
N GLN A 124 -70.84 17.53 4.59
CA GLN A 124 -70.48 18.92 4.80
C GLN A 124 -70.69 19.32 6.27
N GLY A 125 -69.73 20.07 6.81
CA GLY A 125 -69.80 20.66 8.14
C GLY A 125 -68.96 21.94 8.17
N HIS A 126 -69.54 23.05 7.72
CA HIS A 126 -68.87 24.35 7.75
C HIS A 126 -68.69 24.82 9.20
N ALA A 127 -67.44 24.90 9.66
CA ALA A 127 -67.04 25.72 10.80
C ALA A 127 -65.78 26.51 10.43
N GLN A 128 -65.93 27.82 10.20
CA GLN A 128 -64.78 28.71 10.03
C GLN A 128 -64.10 28.90 11.39
N HIS A 129 -62.83 28.49 11.52
CA HIS A 129 -61.98 28.95 12.61
C HIS A 129 -60.72 29.65 12.08
N LYS A 130 -60.52 30.87 12.58
CA LYS A 130 -59.37 31.74 12.31
C LYS A 130 -58.05 31.07 12.74
N PRO A 131 -56.91 31.46 12.16
CA PRO A 131 -55.61 31.06 12.69
C PRO A 131 -55.45 31.58 14.12
N LEU A 132 -55.19 30.68 15.07
CA LEU A 132 -54.77 31.07 16.42
C LEU A 132 -53.28 31.44 16.38
N ASP A 133 -53.04 32.73 16.20
CA ASP A 133 -51.80 33.35 16.65
C ASP A 133 -51.84 33.36 18.19
N THR A 134 -51.01 32.56 18.85
CA THR A 134 -50.85 32.65 20.31
C THR A 134 -49.45 32.24 20.72
N LYS A 135 -48.62 33.25 21.03
CA LYS A 135 -47.38 33.05 21.77
C LYS A 135 -47.73 32.62 23.20
N VAL A 136 -47.66 31.32 23.49
CA VAL A 136 -47.49 30.84 24.86
C VAL A 136 -46.00 30.54 25.02
N LYS A 137 -45.32 31.32 25.87
CA LYS A 137 -44.04 30.89 26.43
C LYS A 137 -44.38 29.82 27.48
N GLU A 138 -44.15 28.56 27.17
CA GLU A 138 -43.99 27.55 28.20
C GLU A 138 -42.57 27.68 28.76
N ASP A 139 -42.42 27.71 30.09
CA ASP A 139 -41.11 27.87 30.71
C ASP A 139 -40.26 26.60 30.52
N PHE A 140 -39.14 26.74 29.81
CA PHE A 140 -38.13 25.71 29.69
C PHE A 140 -37.20 25.75 30.92
N PRO A 141 -37.05 24.66 31.69
CA PRO A 141 -36.08 24.62 32.78
C PRO A 141 -34.66 24.67 32.19
N GLY A 142 -33.88 25.69 32.55
CA GLY A 142 -32.54 25.96 32.03
C GLY A 142 -31.45 25.02 32.56
N ALA A 143 -31.63 23.71 32.36
CA ALA A 143 -30.59 22.71 32.60
C ALA A 143 -29.74 22.54 31.34
N GLU A 144 -28.43 22.69 31.48
CA GLU A 144 -27.44 22.50 30.42
C GLU A 144 -27.38 21.00 30.02
N VAL A 145 -27.70 20.68 28.76
CA VAL A 145 -27.88 19.28 28.34
C VAL A 145 -26.58 18.71 27.79
N HIS A 146 -25.99 17.76 28.54
CA HIS A 146 -24.86 16.97 28.05
C HIS A 146 -25.29 16.10 26.85
N TRP A 147 -24.64 16.29 25.70
CA TRP A 147 -25.05 15.67 24.44
C TRP A 147 -24.59 14.21 24.28
N ASP A 148 -25.43 13.25 24.69
CA ASP A 148 -25.19 11.80 24.53
C ASP A 148 -25.67 11.25 23.16
N GLY A 149 -26.17 12.11 22.26
CA GLY A 149 -26.80 11.72 20.99
C GLY A 149 -28.24 11.20 21.10
N TRP A 150 -28.84 11.22 22.30
CA TRP A 150 -30.22 10.82 22.58
C TRP A 150 -31.02 11.95 23.24
N PRO A 151 -31.21 13.11 22.56
CA PRO A 151 -32.00 14.20 23.11
C PRO A 151 -33.41 13.72 23.45
N ASP A 152 -33.84 13.99 24.67
CA ASP A 152 -35.11 13.54 25.23
C ASP A 152 -35.62 14.59 26.23
N GLY A 153 -36.93 14.81 26.26
CA GLY A 153 -37.55 15.89 27.04
C GLY A 153 -37.64 17.25 26.33
N LYS A 154 -38.32 18.20 26.98
CA LYS A 154 -38.48 19.58 26.50
C LYS A 154 -37.28 20.42 26.93
N PHE A 155 -36.47 20.90 25.97
CA PHE A 155 -35.36 21.82 26.25
C PHE A 155 -35.03 22.70 25.03
N GLU A 156 -34.36 23.82 25.29
CA GLU A 156 -33.75 24.70 24.30
C GLU A 156 -32.31 25.01 24.71
N GLN A 157 -31.36 24.95 23.78
CA GLN A 157 -29.94 25.22 24.03
C GLN A 157 -29.26 25.79 22.79
N ASP A 158 -28.42 26.82 22.98
CA ASP A 158 -27.47 27.27 21.97
C ASP A 158 -26.19 26.44 22.05
N PHE A 159 -25.73 25.94 20.90
CA PHE A 159 -24.43 25.29 20.73
C PHE A 159 -23.54 26.17 19.86
N THR A 160 -22.35 26.50 20.34
CA THR A 160 -21.30 27.19 19.57
C THR A 160 -20.80 26.32 18.41
N LEU A 161 -20.09 26.92 17.44
CA LEU A 161 -19.47 26.16 16.35
C LEU A 161 -18.52 25.06 16.85
N ASP A 162 -17.79 25.29 17.94
CA ASP A 162 -16.88 24.29 18.50
C ASP A 162 -17.65 23.15 19.15
N GLU A 163 -18.69 23.42 19.94
CA GLU A 163 -19.56 22.37 20.52
C GLU A 163 -20.32 21.57 19.43
N VAL A 164 -20.74 22.22 18.34
CA VAL A 164 -21.33 21.53 17.18
C VAL A 164 -20.32 20.58 16.52
N ASN A 165 -19.03 20.97 16.44
CA ASN A 165 -17.97 20.07 15.98
C ASN A 165 -17.70 18.93 16.97
N GLU A 166 -17.67 19.22 18.28
CA GLU A 166 -17.45 18.24 19.36
C GLU A 166 -18.61 17.25 19.56
N THR A 167 -19.80 17.56 19.03
CA THR A 167 -20.98 16.69 18.99
C THR A 167 -21.21 16.03 17.62
N ASN A 168 -20.28 16.21 16.68
CA ASN A 168 -20.37 15.73 15.28
C ASN A 168 -21.68 16.20 14.61
N ASP A 169 -21.81 17.52 14.39
CA ASP A 169 -22.99 18.18 13.80
C ASP A 169 -24.31 17.93 14.58
N LEU A 170 -24.21 17.86 15.91
CA LEU A 170 -25.30 17.46 16.81
C LEU A 170 -25.95 16.15 16.31
N ALA A 171 -25.14 15.12 16.05
CA ALA A 171 -25.66 13.84 15.55
C ALA A 171 -26.61 13.19 16.57
N ILE A 172 -27.73 12.64 16.09
CA ILE A 172 -28.72 11.95 16.93
C ILE A 172 -28.89 10.48 16.56
N HIS A 173 -29.10 9.65 17.57
CA HIS A 173 -29.30 8.22 17.44
C HIS A 173 -30.77 7.80 17.30
N TRP A 174 -31.73 8.71 17.51
CA TRP A 174 -33.15 8.48 17.18
C TRP A 174 -33.36 8.27 15.67
N ALA A 175 -34.30 7.38 15.32
CA ALA A 175 -34.77 7.25 13.94
C ALA A 175 -35.59 8.50 13.60
N HIS A 176 -35.19 9.24 12.57
CA HIS A 176 -35.84 10.51 12.24
C HIS A 176 -35.87 10.76 10.73
N THR A 177 -36.85 11.56 10.29
CA THR A 177 -36.83 12.23 8.98
C THR A 177 -36.38 13.67 9.13
N VAL A 178 -35.68 14.19 8.12
CA VAL A 178 -35.36 15.61 8.04
C VAL A 178 -36.42 16.27 7.15
N GLY A 179 -37.21 17.18 7.72
CA GLY A 179 -38.06 18.07 6.92
C GLY A 179 -37.17 18.94 6.04
N GLY A 180 -37.47 18.99 4.74
CA GLY A 180 -36.68 19.76 3.77
C GLY A 180 -36.55 21.20 4.25
N GLY A 181 -35.31 21.62 4.56
CA GLY A 181 -35.04 22.86 5.30
C GLY A 181 -35.70 24.07 4.67
N ASP A 182 -36.21 24.97 5.50
CA ASP A 182 -36.99 26.13 5.05
C ASP A 182 -36.20 26.90 3.98
N ARG A 183 -36.90 27.34 2.92
CA ARG A 183 -36.31 28.19 1.88
C ARG A 183 -35.96 29.59 2.41
N LYS A 184 -36.42 29.93 3.62
CA LYS A 184 -36.15 31.16 4.36
C LYS A 184 -35.06 30.92 5.42
N GLY A 185 -34.38 32.00 5.82
CA GLY A 185 -33.30 31.98 6.82
C GLY A 185 -31.89 31.84 6.22
N GLN A 186 -30.91 32.50 6.86
CA GLN A 186 -29.53 32.60 6.39
C GLN A 186 -28.56 31.95 7.39
N ARG A 187 -27.55 31.20 6.89
CA ARG A 187 -26.56 30.54 7.77
C ARG A 187 -25.67 31.51 8.55
N PHE A 188 -25.53 32.75 8.08
CA PHE A 188 -24.68 33.78 8.68
C PHE A 188 -25.48 34.88 9.39
N ALA A 189 -26.74 34.62 9.75
CA ALA A 189 -27.55 35.57 10.50
C ALA A 189 -26.93 35.89 11.87
N GLU A 190 -26.99 37.16 12.30
CA GLU A 190 -26.50 37.60 13.62
C GLU A 190 -27.39 37.13 14.78
N GLU A 191 -28.65 36.80 14.50
CA GLU A 191 -29.61 36.22 15.45
C GLU A 191 -30.10 34.85 14.95
N TRP A 192 -30.22 33.88 15.86
CA TRP A 192 -30.65 32.51 15.51
C TRP A 192 -32.06 32.44 14.91
N MET A 193 -32.96 33.35 15.28
CA MET A 193 -34.34 33.42 14.75
C MET A 193 -34.36 33.61 13.22
N ASN A 194 -33.35 34.28 12.69
CA ASN A 194 -33.15 34.52 11.25
C ASN A 194 -32.25 33.44 10.59
N GLY A 195 -31.81 32.45 11.37
CA GLY A 195 -30.96 31.34 10.97
C GLY A 195 -31.61 30.36 10.00
N LYS A 196 -30.78 29.52 9.37
CA LYS A 196 -31.22 28.45 8.47
C LYS A 196 -31.89 27.33 9.26
N ARG A 197 -33.22 27.21 9.16
CA ARG A 197 -34.00 26.21 9.91
C ARG A 197 -34.01 24.83 9.28
N ALA A 198 -33.84 23.80 10.11
CA ALA A 198 -34.10 22.39 9.80
C ALA A 198 -34.97 21.76 10.91
N THR A 199 -35.81 20.79 10.56
CA THR A 199 -36.60 20.02 11.54
C THR A 199 -36.30 18.54 11.40
N ARG A 200 -36.06 17.86 12.52
CA ARG A 200 -35.89 16.40 12.62
C ARG A 200 -37.12 15.86 13.35
N THR A 201 -37.95 15.05 12.68
CA THR A 201 -39.13 14.43 13.29
C THR A 201 -38.82 12.98 13.61
N CYS A 202 -39.06 12.53 14.85
CA CYS A 202 -38.87 11.14 15.22
C CYS A 202 -39.78 10.22 14.39
N LEU A 203 -39.32 9.01 14.12
CA LEU A 203 -40.10 7.95 13.49
C LEU A 203 -40.63 6.91 14.48
N GLY A 204 -40.24 6.99 15.76
CA GLY A 204 -40.52 5.94 16.74
C GLY A 204 -39.76 4.65 16.43
N ILE A 205 -40.42 3.50 16.66
CA ILE A 205 -39.85 2.16 16.49
C ILE A 205 -40.81 1.20 15.79
N LEU A 206 -40.25 0.15 15.18
CA LEU A 206 -41.01 -1.05 14.90
C LEU A 206 -40.88 -2.00 16.10
N GLN A 207 -41.99 -2.51 16.60
CA GLN A 207 -42.05 -3.37 17.78
C GLN A 207 -42.77 -4.68 17.44
N CYS A 208 -42.35 -5.77 18.10
CA CYS A 208 -43.05 -7.06 18.00
C CYS A 208 -44.38 -7.01 18.76
N ASP A 209 -45.41 -7.69 18.22
CA ASP A 209 -46.69 -7.94 18.89
C ASP A 209 -46.63 -9.03 19.99
N ASN A 210 -45.64 -9.93 19.94
CA ASN A 210 -45.33 -10.84 21.03
C ASN A 210 -44.75 -10.09 22.24
N GLN A 211 -45.41 -10.18 23.40
CA GLN A 211 -45.04 -9.49 24.63
C GLN A 211 -43.71 -9.96 25.22
N ASP A 212 -43.34 -11.22 25.01
CA ASP A 212 -42.07 -11.80 25.48
C ASP A 212 -40.88 -11.48 24.55
N CYS A 213 -41.12 -10.77 23.43
CA CYS A 213 -40.11 -10.48 22.43
C CYS A 213 -39.58 -9.05 22.54
N GLU A 214 -38.35 -8.90 23.04
CA GLU A 214 -37.72 -7.58 23.24
C GLU A 214 -37.25 -6.89 21.95
N ILE A 215 -37.43 -7.54 20.79
CA ILE A 215 -36.89 -7.06 19.52
C ILE A 215 -37.59 -5.78 19.09
N THR A 216 -36.80 -4.72 19.01
CA THR A 216 -37.18 -3.43 18.45
C THR A 216 -36.35 -3.15 17.21
N ILE A 217 -36.97 -2.67 16.14
CA ILE A 217 -36.32 -2.45 14.85
C ILE A 217 -36.42 -0.98 14.47
N ARG A 218 -35.31 -0.43 13.96
CA ARG A 218 -35.21 0.96 13.50
C ARG A 218 -36.08 1.16 12.24
N PRO A 219 -37.07 2.07 12.25
CA PRO A 219 -37.85 2.38 11.05
C PRO A 219 -36.97 2.94 9.93
N HIS A 220 -37.21 2.51 8.69
CA HIS A 220 -36.63 3.12 7.50
C HIS A 220 -37.28 4.49 7.24
N THR A 221 -36.46 5.46 6.80
CA THR A 221 -36.90 6.85 6.57
C THR A 221 -37.75 7.02 5.31
N LYS A 222 -37.70 6.08 4.36
CA LYS A 222 -38.50 6.08 3.12
C LYS A 222 -39.81 5.30 3.34
N PRO A 223 -41.01 5.89 3.07
CA PRO A 223 -42.29 5.22 3.32
C PRO A 223 -42.45 3.85 2.63
N GLN A 224 -41.96 3.70 1.40
CA GLN A 224 -41.97 2.41 0.70
C GLN A 224 -41.14 1.34 1.45
N SER A 225 -39.92 1.69 1.84
CA SER A 225 -39.00 0.79 2.56
C SER A 225 -39.47 0.46 3.98
N LEU A 226 -40.26 1.34 4.61
CA LEU A 226 -40.92 1.10 5.89
C LEU A 226 -42.07 0.08 5.75
N ARG A 227 -42.91 0.22 4.71
CA ARG A 227 -43.93 -0.80 4.38
C ARG A 227 -43.29 -2.17 4.15
N THR A 228 -42.16 -2.23 3.45
CA THR A 228 -41.40 -3.49 3.27
C THR A 228 -40.83 -4.07 4.58
N GLN A 229 -40.56 -3.25 5.61
CA GLN A 229 -40.19 -3.79 6.93
C GLN A 229 -41.38 -4.39 7.67
N LEU A 230 -42.54 -3.71 7.63
CA LEU A 230 -43.77 -4.17 8.30
C LEU A 230 -44.35 -5.46 7.70
N LEU A 231 -44.06 -5.74 6.43
CA LEU A 231 -44.42 -7.00 5.77
C LEU A 231 -43.52 -8.18 6.15
N LYS A 232 -42.45 -7.97 6.93
CA LYS A 232 -41.59 -9.05 7.41
C LYS A 232 -41.99 -9.44 8.84
N PRO A 233 -42.07 -10.73 9.17
CA PRO A 233 -42.21 -11.16 10.55
C PRO A 233 -40.96 -10.81 11.35
N CYS A 234 -41.12 -10.69 12.66
CA CYS A 234 -40.03 -10.69 13.62
C CYS A 234 -39.30 -12.05 13.59
N SER A 235 -38.06 -12.11 14.10
CA SER A 235 -37.31 -13.39 14.14
C SER A 235 -37.90 -14.42 15.11
N CYS A 236 -38.82 -14.02 15.99
CA CYS A 236 -39.63 -14.95 16.79
C CYS A 236 -40.90 -15.46 16.05
N GLY A 237 -41.08 -15.11 14.76
CA GLY A 237 -42.21 -15.52 13.93
C GLY A 237 -43.46 -14.63 14.02
N ALA A 238 -43.58 -13.79 15.05
CA ALA A 238 -44.72 -12.89 15.25
C ALA A 238 -44.60 -11.59 14.42
N MET A 239 -45.63 -10.74 14.38
CA MET A 239 -45.67 -9.59 13.47
C MET A 239 -45.06 -8.31 14.05
N LEU A 240 -44.64 -7.42 13.16
CA LEU A 240 -44.10 -6.10 13.50
C LEU A 240 -45.16 -5.03 13.26
N TYR A 241 -45.38 -4.17 14.26
CA TYR A 241 -46.20 -2.95 14.12
C TYR A 241 -45.36 -1.68 14.30
N HIS A 242 -45.86 -0.56 13.77
CA HIS A 242 -45.16 0.73 13.83
C HIS A 242 -45.68 1.58 14.99
N LEU A 243 -44.92 1.61 16.08
CA LEU A 243 -45.12 2.57 17.17
C LEU A 243 -44.51 3.92 16.77
N LYS A 244 -45.37 4.85 16.35
CA LYS A 244 -44.96 6.21 15.93
C LYS A 244 -44.58 7.08 17.13
N CYS A 245 -43.86 8.17 16.85
CA CYS A 245 -43.48 9.18 17.83
C CYS A 245 -43.57 10.56 17.19
N ASP A 246 -44.14 11.53 17.91
CA ASP A 246 -44.37 12.89 17.40
C ASP A 246 -43.35 13.92 17.90
N VAL A 247 -42.33 13.49 18.65
CA VAL A 247 -41.23 14.35 19.10
C VAL A 247 -40.47 14.92 17.90
N LYS A 248 -40.25 16.23 17.93
CA LYS A 248 -39.54 17.00 16.91
C LYS A 248 -38.39 17.75 17.54
N SER A 249 -37.26 17.76 16.85
CA SER A 249 -36.14 18.62 17.18
C SER A 249 -35.95 19.66 16.08
N ILE A 250 -35.89 20.93 16.43
CA ILE A 250 -35.78 22.04 15.49
C ILE A 250 -34.42 22.70 15.69
N LEU A 251 -33.71 22.92 14.59
CA LEU A 251 -32.35 23.44 14.56
C LEU A 251 -32.31 24.70 13.71
N TRP A 252 -31.68 25.77 14.22
CA TRP A 252 -31.41 27.00 13.46
C TRP A 252 -29.91 27.23 13.37
N THR A 253 -29.33 27.06 12.19
CA THR A 253 -27.91 27.36 11.94
C THR A 253 -27.72 28.86 11.68
N TRP A 254 -26.87 29.51 12.47
CA TRP A 254 -26.62 30.96 12.45
C TRP A 254 -25.13 31.26 12.62
N SER A 255 -24.73 32.53 12.58
CA SER A 255 -23.31 32.95 12.55
C SER A 255 -22.47 32.42 13.72
N LYS A 256 -23.08 32.20 14.90
CA LYS A 256 -22.38 31.77 16.12
C LYS A 256 -22.46 30.25 16.38
N GLY A 257 -23.27 29.51 15.62
CA GLY A 257 -23.46 28.06 15.82
C GLY A 257 -24.86 27.55 15.46
N ILE A 258 -25.46 26.77 16.34
CA ILE A 258 -26.80 26.18 16.18
C ILE A 258 -27.63 26.39 17.44
N HIS A 259 -28.78 27.07 17.31
CA HIS A 259 -29.84 27.01 18.31
C HIS A 259 -30.63 25.70 18.13
N TYR A 260 -30.86 24.95 19.20
CA TYR A 260 -31.53 23.65 19.20
C TYR A 260 -32.71 23.63 20.17
N GLN A 261 -33.88 23.23 19.68
CA GLN A 261 -35.10 23.03 20.47
C GLN A 261 -35.56 21.56 20.36
N ASN A 262 -35.85 20.89 21.47
CA ASN A 262 -36.49 19.57 21.47
C ASN A 262 -37.92 19.65 22.05
N SER A 263 -38.89 19.06 21.36
CA SER A 263 -40.31 19.32 21.65
C SER A 263 -40.96 18.44 22.72
N GLY A 264 -40.27 17.45 23.29
CA GLY A 264 -40.89 16.53 24.25
C GLY A 264 -40.17 15.20 24.47
N TYR A 265 -40.87 14.29 25.15
CA TYR A 265 -40.33 13.02 25.64
C TYR A 265 -40.64 11.83 24.73
N HIS A 266 -39.69 10.92 24.58
CA HIS A 266 -39.83 9.70 23.77
C HIS A 266 -40.52 8.57 24.54
N VAL A 267 -41.82 8.36 24.28
CA VAL A 267 -42.63 7.29 24.89
C VAL A 267 -42.40 5.89 24.28
N HIS A 268 -41.17 5.59 23.84
CA HIS A 268 -40.81 4.32 23.22
C HIS A 268 -39.34 3.95 23.48
N ARG A 269 -39.00 2.65 23.42
CA ARG A 269 -37.61 2.18 23.58
C ARG A 269 -36.66 2.83 22.55
N ARG A 270 -35.39 3.01 22.93
CA ARG A 270 -34.31 3.48 22.03
C ARG A 270 -34.08 2.43 20.92
N PRO A 271 -34.02 2.80 19.62
CA PRO A 271 -33.65 1.88 18.55
C PRO A 271 -32.25 1.26 18.82
N PRO A 272 -32.06 -0.07 18.69
CA PRO A 272 -30.85 -0.73 19.20
C PRO A 272 -29.58 -0.40 18.41
N ARG A 273 -29.71 0.03 17.15
CA ARG A 273 -28.57 0.37 16.29
C ARG A 273 -28.16 1.84 16.46
N LYS A 274 -27.11 2.09 17.25
CA LYS A 274 -26.31 3.34 17.16
C LYS A 274 -25.73 3.51 15.74
N LEU A 275 -25.62 4.73 15.25
CA LEU A 275 -25.23 5.03 13.85
C LEU A 275 -23.83 5.65 13.70
N HIS A 276 -23.43 6.45 14.69
CA HIS A 276 -22.24 7.28 14.69
C HIS A 276 -21.46 6.99 15.97
N LEU A 277 -20.14 7.18 15.92
CA LEU A 277 -19.34 7.27 17.14
C LEU A 277 -19.42 8.70 17.64
N LEU A 278 -19.57 8.88 18.94
CA LEU A 278 -19.35 10.16 19.61
C LEU A 278 -17.85 10.53 19.48
N PRO A 279 -17.47 11.82 19.44
CA PRO A 279 -16.06 12.18 19.24
C PRO A 279 -15.09 11.65 20.30
N GLN A 280 -15.51 11.40 21.55
CA GLN A 280 -14.68 10.72 22.54
C GLN A 280 -14.47 9.23 22.20
N GLU A 281 -15.53 8.49 21.82
CA GLU A 281 -15.43 7.11 21.33
C GLU A 281 -14.50 7.03 20.11
N LYS A 282 -14.63 7.99 19.18
CA LYS A 282 -13.77 8.12 18.00
C LYS A 282 -12.31 8.37 18.37
N ARG A 283 -12.01 9.31 19.27
CA ARG A 283 -10.64 9.58 19.76
C ARG A 283 -10.03 8.33 20.42
N ARG A 284 -10.79 7.59 21.22
CA ARG A 284 -10.35 6.33 21.87
C ARG A 284 -10.08 5.22 20.86
N PHE A 285 -10.97 5.03 19.89
CA PHE A 285 -10.78 4.10 18.76
C PHE A 285 -9.55 4.46 17.92
N GLU A 286 -9.35 5.74 17.62
CA GLU A 286 -8.17 6.24 16.89
C GLU A 286 -6.88 5.97 17.66
N ALA A 287 -6.84 6.24 18.97
CA ALA A 287 -5.69 5.94 19.82
C ALA A 287 -5.35 4.44 19.80
N MET A 288 -6.35 3.57 19.96
CA MET A 288 -6.15 2.11 19.95
C MET A 288 -5.67 1.59 18.58
N VAL A 289 -6.24 2.08 17.48
CA VAL A 289 -5.79 1.71 16.11
C VAL A 289 -4.38 2.23 15.83
N ASN A 290 -4.02 3.40 16.33
CA ASN A 290 -2.68 3.99 16.15
C ASN A 290 -1.61 3.29 17.02
N ALA A 291 -1.97 2.81 18.21
CA ALA A 291 -1.11 1.96 19.04
C ALA A 291 -0.88 0.57 18.40
N HIS A 292 -1.86 0.07 17.65
CA HIS A 292 -1.87 -1.30 17.11
C HIS A 292 -2.17 -1.35 15.59
N PRO A 293 -1.38 -0.67 14.74
CA PRO A 293 -1.74 -0.38 13.35
C PRO A 293 -1.84 -1.62 12.45
N GLN A 294 -1.12 -2.69 12.79
CA GLN A 294 -1.11 -3.95 12.03
C GLN A 294 -2.27 -4.88 12.40
N VAL A 295 -2.92 -4.69 13.56
CA VAL A 295 -3.95 -5.59 14.08
C VAL A 295 -5.20 -5.57 13.20
N GLY A 296 -5.79 -6.76 13.00
CA GLY A 296 -6.98 -6.95 12.16
C GLY A 296 -8.27 -6.45 12.83
N PRO A 297 -9.33 -6.14 12.06
CA PRO A 297 -10.63 -5.70 12.61
C PRO A 297 -11.22 -6.66 13.64
N LEU A 298 -11.15 -7.97 13.40
CA LEU A 298 -11.62 -8.99 14.34
C LEU A 298 -10.77 -9.05 15.61
N GLN A 299 -9.45 -8.89 15.51
CA GLN A 299 -8.56 -8.86 16.68
C GLN A 299 -8.78 -7.60 17.52
N LEU A 300 -9.10 -6.45 16.90
CA LEU A 300 -9.52 -5.26 17.63
C LEU A 300 -10.83 -5.49 18.40
N ILE A 301 -11.77 -6.28 17.86
CA ILE A 301 -13.06 -6.64 18.50
C ILE A 301 -12.89 -7.69 19.61
N VAL A 302 -11.91 -8.59 19.50
CA VAL A 302 -11.60 -9.59 20.54
C VAL A 302 -10.73 -9.01 21.66
N GLY A 303 -9.98 -7.94 21.37
CA GLY A 303 -8.93 -7.39 22.25
C GLY A 303 -7.54 -7.70 21.69
N VAL A 304 -6.64 -6.73 21.76
CA VAL A 304 -5.30 -6.86 21.17
C VAL A 304 -4.44 -7.84 21.97
N PRO A 305 -3.86 -8.90 21.37
CA PRO A 305 -3.06 -9.87 22.13
C PRO A 305 -1.86 -9.25 22.84
N GLY A 306 -1.86 -9.32 24.17
CA GLY A 306 -0.75 -8.97 25.06
C GLY A 306 -0.14 -10.21 25.73
N ILE A 307 0.79 -9.99 26.67
CA ILE A 307 1.49 -11.05 27.41
C ILE A 307 0.52 -11.82 28.32
N ASP A 308 -0.37 -11.09 28.99
CA ASP A 308 -1.33 -11.64 29.98
C ASP A 308 -2.72 -11.95 29.37
N GLY A 309 -2.82 -11.98 28.03
CA GLY A 309 -4.07 -12.20 27.29
C GLY A 309 -4.48 -11.01 26.42
N PRO A 310 -5.72 -11.01 25.88
CA PRO A 310 -6.25 -9.88 25.10
C PRO A 310 -6.39 -8.63 25.96
N GLY A 311 -5.88 -7.49 25.46
CA GLY A 311 -6.13 -6.17 26.03
C GLY A 311 -7.51 -5.60 25.65
N GLU A 312 -7.72 -4.32 25.92
CA GLU A 312 -8.99 -3.60 25.67
C GLU A 312 -9.56 -3.84 24.25
N SER A 313 -10.86 -4.08 24.16
CA SER A 313 -11.57 -4.26 22.89
C SER A 313 -12.17 -2.95 22.36
N VAL A 314 -12.18 -2.79 21.03
CA VAL A 314 -12.96 -1.69 20.40
C VAL A 314 -14.47 -1.85 20.61
N ALA A 315 -14.96 -3.06 20.92
CA ALA A 315 -16.37 -3.30 21.23
C ALA A 315 -16.79 -2.60 22.54
N ASP A 316 -15.90 -2.55 23.53
CA ASP A 316 -16.12 -1.90 24.83
C ASP A 316 -16.19 -0.37 24.71
N ILE A 317 -15.67 0.19 23.61
CA ILE A 317 -15.75 1.62 23.31
C ILE A 317 -17.15 2.01 22.86
N SER A 318 -17.80 1.19 22.02
CA SER A 318 -19.15 1.47 21.49
C SER A 318 -19.75 0.26 20.76
N ASP A 319 -21.05 -0.01 20.94
CA ASP A 319 -21.79 -1.07 20.24
C ASP A 319 -21.68 -0.99 18.70
N VAL A 320 -21.40 0.22 18.17
CA VAL A 320 -21.14 0.48 16.75
C VAL A 320 -19.96 -0.36 16.22
N LEU A 321 -19.02 -0.72 17.09
CA LEU A 321 -17.75 -1.36 16.78
C LEU A 321 -17.77 -2.89 16.95
N LEU A 322 -18.86 -3.48 17.44
CA LEU A 322 -19.09 -4.93 17.41
C LEU A 322 -19.11 -5.49 15.97
N ASN A 323 -19.32 -4.65 14.96
CA ASN A 323 -19.36 -5.04 13.57
C ASN A 323 -17.98 -4.89 12.88
N ALA A 324 -17.41 -6.02 12.43
CA ALA A 324 -16.10 -6.07 11.79
C ALA A 324 -15.98 -5.23 10.50
N ASP A 325 -17.04 -5.11 9.69
CA ASP A 325 -17.05 -4.24 8.51
C ASP A 325 -17.04 -2.76 8.91
N ARG A 326 -17.70 -2.40 10.02
CA ARG A 326 -17.68 -1.04 10.55
C ARG A 326 -16.30 -0.68 11.08
N VAL A 327 -15.67 -1.56 11.86
CA VAL A 327 -14.27 -1.39 12.31
C VAL A 327 -13.32 -1.28 11.11
N THR A 328 -13.52 -2.12 10.08
CA THR A 328 -12.77 -2.04 8.82
C THR A 328 -12.93 -0.67 8.15
N LYS A 329 -14.16 -0.15 8.05
CA LYS A 329 -14.45 1.15 7.42
C LYS A 329 -13.87 2.32 8.22
N GLU A 330 -13.99 2.33 9.54
CA GLU A 330 -13.40 3.39 10.37
C GLU A 330 -11.86 3.34 10.31
N ARG A 331 -11.24 2.17 10.44
CA ARG A 331 -9.79 1.98 10.24
C ARG A 331 -9.32 2.40 8.84
N GLN A 332 -10.14 2.20 7.80
CA GLN A 332 -9.83 2.69 6.46
C GLN A 332 -9.85 4.22 6.35
N LYS A 333 -10.67 4.94 7.13
CA LYS A 333 -10.60 6.42 7.15
C LYS A 333 -9.27 6.91 7.69
N LEU A 334 -8.71 6.24 8.68
CA LEU A 334 -7.40 6.53 9.27
C LEU A 334 -6.23 6.14 8.36
N LYS A 335 -6.39 5.07 7.57
CA LYS A 335 -5.39 4.61 6.59
C LYS A 335 -5.42 5.36 5.26
N ARG A 336 -6.47 6.14 4.97
CA ARG A 336 -6.47 7.04 3.81
C ARG A 336 -5.55 8.21 4.14
N PRO A 337 -4.46 8.44 3.38
CA PRO A 337 -3.70 9.66 3.56
C PRO A 337 -4.63 10.85 3.28
N ALA A 338 -4.62 11.85 4.16
CA ALA A 338 -5.20 13.15 3.86
C ALA A 338 -4.52 13.70 2.59
N ASP A 339 -5.28 14.37 1.71
CA ASP A 339 -4.91 14.69 0.32
C ASP A 339 -3.41 15.00 0.12
N THR A 340 -2.68 14.01 -0.39
CA THR A 340 -1.22 14.06 -0.59
C THR A 340 -0.87 14.86 -1.84
N GLY A 341 -1.07 16.18 -1.78
CA GLY A 341 -0.39 17.11 -2.67
C GLY A 341 1.12 17.13 -2.41
N GLY A 342 1.92 17.52 -3.42
CA GLY A 342 3.38 17.61 -3.30
C GLY A 342 3.84 18.52 -2.16
N ASP A 343 3.11 19.60 -1.88
CA ASP A 343 3.40 20.55 -0.81
C ASP A 343 3.32 19.91 0.58
N HIS A 344 2.44 18.93 0.78
CA HIS A 344 2.39 18.16 2.04
C HIS A 344 3.67 17.33 2.22
N PHE A 345 4.17 16.70 1.16
CA PHE A 345 5.43 15.97 1.20
C PHE A 345 6.61 16.91 1.53
N ILE A 346 6.70 18.06 0.85
CA ILE A 346 7.77 19.04 1.10
C ILE A 346 7.74 19.51 2.57
N ARG A 347 6.56 19.86 3.10
CA ARG A 347 6.40 20.25 4.50
C ARG A 347 6.76 19.13 5.48
N ALA A 348 6.38 17.88 5.17
CA ALA A 348 6.66 16.73 6.01
C ALA A 348 8.16 16.34 5.99
N PHE A 349 8.85 16.49 4.86
CA PHE A 349 10.29 16.27 4.75
C PHE A 349 11.09 17.37 5.47
N ALA A 350 10.71 18.65 5.30
CA ALA A 350 11.32 19.75 6.05
C ALA A 350 11.12 19.60 7.57
N LYS A 351 9.93 19.15 8.01
CA LYS A 351 9.69 18.81 9.42
C LYS A 351 10.54 17.62 9.87
N PHE A 352 10.70 16.58 9.04
CA PHE A 352 11.53 15.42 9.36
C PHE A 352 12.99 15.81 9.62
N GLU A 353 13.53 16.70 8.78
CA GLU A 353 14.88 17.27 8.90
C GLU A 353 15.02 18.18 10.13
N GLN A 354 14.05 19.07 10.38
CA GLN A 354 14.02 19.95 11.56
C GLN A 354 14.00 19.16 12.88
N GLU A 355 13.27 18.05 12.94
CA GLU A 355 13.22 17.15 14.09
C GLU A 355 14.51 16.32 14.27
N ARG A 356 15.34 16.19 13.23
CA ARG A 356 16.54 15.32 13.19
C ARG A 356 17.71 16.07 12.54
N PRO A 357 18.14 17.21 13.12
CA PRO A 357 19.16 18.07 12.53
C PRO A 357 20.47 17.29 12.31
N GLY A 358 21.05 17.41 11.13
CA GLY A 358 22.28 16.72 10.75
C GLY A 358 22.13 15.22 10.44
N PHE A 359 20.93 14.63 10.54
CA PHE A 359 20.75 13.21 10.19
C PHE A 359 20.83 12.94 8.68
N ILE A 360 20.41 13.89 7.85
CA ILE A 360 20.60 13.83 6.39
C ILE A 360 21.96 14.47 6.08
N ILE A 361 22.89 13.68 5.54
CA ILE A 361 24.26 14.12 5.24
C ILE A 361 24.48 14.42 3.75
N LEU A 362 23.68 13.82 2.86
CA LEU A 362 23.67 14.10 1.43
C LEU A 362 22.26 13.96 0.88
N SER A 363 21.85 14.90 0.01
CA SER A 363 20.53 14.90 -0.63
C SER A 363 20.62 15.37 -2.08
N THR A 364 20.61 14.41 -3.01
CA THR A 364 20.44 14.65 -4.44
C THR A 364 19.01 14.29 -4.81
N ILE A 365 18.26 15.20 -5.45
CA ILE A 365 16.88 14.97 -5.91
C ILE A 365 16.78 15.31 -7.40
N GLY A 366 16.29 14.38 -8.20
CA GLY A 366 16.20 14.51 -9.65
C GLY A 366 15.96 13.17 -10.34
N LYS A 367 16.45 13.02 -11.58
CA LYS A 367 16.42 11.74 -12.31
C LYS A 367 17.08 10.62 -11.50
N VAL A 368 18.26 10.90 -10.97
CA VAL A 368 18.89 10.16 -9.88
C VAL A 368 18.56 10.88 -8.58
N THR A 369 17.94 10.16 -7.66
CA THR A 369 17.61 10.64 -6.32
C THR A 369 18.29 9.73 -5.31
N VAL A 370 19.17 10.32 -4.50
CA VAL A 370 19.92 9.65 -3.44
C VAL A 370 19.87 10.51 -2.19
N ILE A 371 19.37 9.94 -1.09
CA ILE A 371 19.30 10.59 0.21
C ILE A 371 20.08 9.73 1.20
N SER A 372 21.23 10.21 1.65
CA SER A 372 22.11 9.53 2.59
C SER A 372 21.93 10.07 4.00
N VAL A 373 21.85 9.16 4.96
CA VAL A 373 21.59 9.47 6.36
C VAL A 373 22.58 8.78 7.29
N GLN A 374 22.95 9.48 8.36
CA GLN A 374 23.98 9.09 9.33
C GLN A 374 23.76 9.82 10.67
N THR A 375 24.02 9.16 11.81
CA THR A 375 24.10 9.83 13.13
C THR A 375 25.56 10.09 13.52
N PRO A 376 25.84 11.02 14.47
CA PRO A 376 27.20 11.23 14.99
C PRO A 376 27.86 9.95 15.53
N PHE A 377 27.07 9.04 16.12
CA PHE A 377 27.55 7.71 16.48
C PHE A 377 28.00 6.92 15.25
N MET A 378 27.17 6.77 14.22
CA MET A 378 27.53 6.04 13.00
C MET A 378 28.81 6.61 12.35
N GLN A 379 28.93 7.94 12.29
CA GLN A 379 30.12 8.63 11.81
C GLN A 379 31.37 8.28 12.64
N SER A 380 31.26 8.27 13.97
CA SER A 380 32.38 7.91 14.87
C SER A 380 32.89 6.47 14.69
N GLN A 381 32.14 5.58 14.04
CA GLN A 381 32.58 4.20 13.77
C GLN A 381 33.23 4.05 12.38
N MET A 382 33.21 5.10 11.55
CA MET A 382 33.79 5.09 10.19
C MET A 382 35.33 5.14 10.18
N VAL A 383 35.94 5.67 11.25
CA VAL A 383 37.38 5.74 11.44
C VAL A 383 37.75 5.02 12.73
N LYS A 384 38.77 4.17 12.65
CA LYS A 384 39.27 3.37 13.77
C LYS A 384 40.56 3.98 14.31
N ASP A 385 40.75 3.88 15.61
CA ASP A 385 41.94 4.41 16.28
C ASP A 385 43.17 3.49 16.07
N GLU A 386 42.93 2.20 15.79
CA GLU A 386 43.95 1.19 15.48
C GLU A 386 43.43 0.13 14.49
N VAL A 387 44.35 -0.62 13.88
CA VAL A 387 44.03 -1.80 13.06
C VAL A 387 43.64 -2.94 14.00
N LEU A 388 42.39 -3.37 13.94
CA LEU A 388 41.88 -4.47 14.77
C LEU A 388 42.40 -5.82 14.28
N ASP A 389 42.52 -6.78 15.18
CA ASP A 389 42.86 -8.16 14.81
C ASP A 389 41.80 -8.81 13.90
N GLY A 390 42.30 -9.44 12.84
CA GLY A 390 41.52 -10.16 11.84
C GLY A 390 40.84 -9.29 10.77
N PRO A 391 40.08 -9.93 9.86
CA PRO A 391 39.57 -9.33 8.63
C PRO A 391 38.28 -8.50 8.89
N VAL A 392 38.41 -7.39 9.60
CA VAL A 392 37.29 -6.52 10.04
C VAL A 392 37.51 -5.02 9.82
N ASN A 393 38.61 -4.59 9.20
CA ASN A 393 39.04 -3.19 9.21
C ASN A 393 38.46 -2.29 8.11
N GLY A 394 38.03 -2.87 6.99
CA GLY A 394 37.37 -2.14 5.90
C GLY A 394 35.86 -2.05 6.07
N MET A 395 35.23 -1.25 5.21
CA MET A 395 33.77 -1.21 5.10
C MET A 395 33.22 -2.42 4.33
N VAL A 396 31.95 -2.73 4.52
CA VAL A 396 31.21 -3.69 3.69
C VAL A 396 29.98 -2.98 3.15
N SER A 397 29.70 -3.13 1.85
CA SER A 397 28.56 -2.47 1.19
C SER A 397 27.68 -3.47 0.43
N ASP A 398 26.37 -3.22 0.42
CA ASP A 398 25.35 -3.97 -0.34
C ASP A 398 24.11 -3.09 -0.57
N ALA A 399 23.28 -3.47 -1.54
CA ALA A 399 22.04 -2.77 -1.89
C ALA A 399 20.83 -3.71 -1.84
N ALA A 400 19.91 -3.42 -0.92
CA ALA A 400 18.73 -4.25 -0.68
C ALA A 400 17.45 -3.76 -1.36
N HIS A 401 16.79 -4.69 -2.05
CA HIS A 401 15.37 -4.60 -2.40
C HIS A 401 14.50 -5.06 -1.23
N GLY A 402 13.42 -4.32 -0.95
CA GLY A 402 12.34 -4.73 -0.02
C GLY A 402 12.25 -3.95 1.28
N TRP A 403 13.14 -2.98 1.52
CA TRP A 403 12.93 -1.98 2.57
C TRP A 403 11.84 -0.97 2.16
N TRP A 404 11.91 -0.48 0.93
CA TRP A 404 10.96 0.49 0.37
C TRP A 404 9.76 -0.20 -0.30
N LYS A 405 8.61 0.48 -0.25
CA LYS A 405 7.38 0.10 -0.96
C LYS A 405 7.54 0.12 -2.48
N GLU A 406 8.25 1.13 -2.98
CA GLU A 406 8.58 1.25 -4.39
C GLU A 406 9.68 0.24 -4.75
N ARG A 407 9.41 -0.62 -5.74
CA ARG A 407 10.23 -1.80 -6.05
C ARG A 407 11.49 -1.47 -6.84
N THR A 408 11.52 -0.31 -7.51
CA THR A 408 12.72 0.22 -8.17
C THR A 408 13.71 0.87 -7.20
N SER A 409 13.24 1.25 -6.00
CA SER A 409 14.06 1.91 -4.99
C SER A 409 14.84 0.91 -4.13
N LEU A 410 16.06 1.26 -3.75
CA LEU A 410 16.96 0.43 -2.95
C LEU A 410 17.27 1.10 -1.61
N LEU A 411 17.47 0.29 -0.58
CA LEU A 411 18.23 0.71 0.59
C LEU A 411 19.67 0.29 0.35
N MET A 412 20.58 1.26 0.25
CA MET A 412 22.01 1.01 0.28
C MET A 412 22.52 1.13 1.71
N VAL A 413 23.40 0.22 2.09
CA VAL A 413 24.03 0.19 3.41
C VAL A 413 25.53 -0.01 3.22
N SER A 414 26.32 0.83 3.90
CA SER A 414 27.74 0.58 4.13
C SER A 414 27.97 0.44 5.64
N SER A 415 28.33 -0.75 6.11
CA SER A 415 28.63 -1.02 7.53
C SER A 415 30.13 -1.03 7.82
N THR A 416 30.44 -0.76 9.09
CA THR A 416 31.78 -0.82 9.70
C THR A 416 31.72 -1.73 10.93
N TYR A 417 32.84 -2.34 11.31
CA TYR A 417 32.90 -3.20 12.50
C TYR A 417 33.23 -2.38 13.76
N CYS A 418 32.30 -2.38 14.71
CA CYS A 418 32.45 -1.76 16.02
C CYS A 418 33.08 -2.76 17.02
N PRO A 419 34.30 -2.50 17.55
CA PRO A 419 34.96 -3.40 18.50
C PRO A 419 34.21 -3.48 19.84
N ASP A 420 33.74 -2.34 20.39
CA ASP A 420 32.96 -2.30 21.64
C ASP A 420 31.68 -3.15 21.57
N LEU A 421 31.01 -3.16 20.41
CA LEU A 421 29.80 -3.95 20.18
C LEU A 421 30.11 -5.32 19.57
N PHE A 422 31.36 -5.66 19.28
CA PHE A 422 31.80 -6.89 18.62
C PHE A 422 30.89 -7.30 17.44
N CYS A 423 30.48 -6.32 16.61
CA CYS A 423 29.60 -6.55 15.48
C CYS A 423 29.63 -5.41 14.46
N TRP A 424 29.12 -5.71 13.26
CA TRP A 424 28.90 -4.74 12.20
C TRP A 424 27.75 -3.80 12.57
N VAL A 425 27.99 -2.50 12.43
CA VAL A 425 27.05 -1.40 12.66
C VAL A 425 26.94 -0.57 11.37
N PRO A 426 25.77 0.02 11.08
CA PRO A 426 25.61 0.82 9.87
C PRO A 426 26.50 2.06 9.98
N GLY A 427 27.32 2.31 8.96
CA GLY A 427 28.16 3.49 8.82
C GLY A 427 27.45 4.60 8.07
N VAL A 428 26.93 4.30 6.89
CA VAL A 428 26.02 5.17 6.11
C VAL A 428 24.85 4.35 5.59
N LEU A 429 23.65 4.92 5.65
CA LEU A 429 22.42 4.36 5.09
C LEU A 429 21.96 5.29 3.96
N SER A 430 21.38 4.77 2.87
CA SER A 430 20.83 5.63 1.81
C SER A 430 19.59 5.09 1.13
N PHE A 431 18.60 5.95 0.92
CA PHE A 431 17.58 5.75 -0.09
C PHE A 431 18.20 6.01 -1.47
N THR A 432 17.93 5.13 -2.44
CA THR A 432 18.12 5.43 -3.86
C THR A 432 16.85 5.10 -4.64
N ASN A 433 16.51 5.87 -5.68
CA ASN A 433 15.39 5.54 -6.58
C ASN A 433 15.78 4.56 -7.72
N GLY A 434 16.97 3.94 -7.64
CA GLY A 434 17.52 3.07 -8.67
C GLY A 434 18.93 2.57 -8.38
N ALA A 435 19.53 1.91 -9.38
CA ALA A 435 20.75 1.10 -9.26
C ALA A 435 21.80 1.39 -10.37
N SER A 436 21.81 2.59 -10.94
CA SER A 436 22.89 2.97 -11.90
C SER A 436 24.16 3.37 -11.14
N GLY A 437 25.31 3.36 -11.81
CA GLY A 437 26.59 3.79 -11.21
C GLY A 437 26.57 5.20 -10.62
N GLU A 438 25.70 6.07 -11.12
CA GLU A 438 25.49 7.41 -10.54
C GLU A 438 24.79 7.37 -9.16
N HIS A 439 23.89 6.40 -8.92
CA HIS A 439 23.29 6.21 -7.58
C HIS A 439 24.34 5.71 -6.59
N PHE A 440 25.14 4.72 -7.01
CA PHE A 440 26.26 4.21 -6.22
C PHE A 440 27.30 5.31 -5.95
N MET A 441 27.59 6.17 -6.94
CA MET A 441 28.50 7.31 -6.78
C MET A 441 28.06 8.26 -5.67
N TYR A 442 26.79 8.68 -5.63
CA TYR A 442 26.31 9.57 -4.55
C TYR A 442 26.35 8.90 -3.17
N HIS A 443 26.08 7.59 -3.08
CA HIS A 443 26.22 6.85 -1.82
C HIS A 443 27.68 6.80 -1.34
N PHE A 444 28.61 6.38 -2.20
CA PHE A 444 30.03 6.30 -1.82
C PHE A 444 30.65 7.68 -1.57
N LEU A 445 30.20 8.72 -2.26
CA LEU A 445 30.61 10.09 -1.97
C LEU A 445 30.22 10.50 -0.54
N ALA A 446 29.01 10.16 -0.09
CA ALA A 446 28.58 10.40 1.29
C ALA A 446 29.41 9.57 2.31
N VAL A 447 29.78 8.32 1.96
CA VAL A 447 30.67 7.47 2.75
C VAL A 447 32.06 8.10 2.90
N PHE A 448 32.68 8.54 1.81
CA PHE A 448 34.01 9.14 1.82
C PHE A 448 34.03 10.48 2.55
N GLN A 449 33.00 11.31 2.38
CA GLN A 449 32.81 12.54 3.14
C GLN A 449 32.66 12.27 4.64
N ALA A 450 31.92 11.22 5.04
CA ALA A 450 31.76 10.86 6.44
C ALA A 450 33.06 10.37 7.09
N ILE A 451 33.85 9.54 6.38
CA ILE A 451 35.17 9.08 6.81
C ILE A 451 36.12 10.26 6.97
N ALA A 452 36.21 11.12 5.95
CA ALA A 452 37.11 12.27 5.95
C ALA A 452 36.77 13.26 7.08
N HIS A 453 35.48 13.57 7.29
CA HIS A 453 35.06 14.45 8.37
C HIS A 453 35.43 13.91 9.75
N GLU A 454 35.27 12.60 9.99
CA GLU A 454 35.66 12.01 11.27
C GLU A 454 37.19 11.94 11.45
N ALA A 455 37.95 11.68 10.39
CA ALA A 455 39.42 11.71 10.41
C ALA A 455 39.94 13.13 10.73
N GLU A 456 39.46 14.14 9.99
CA GLU A 456 39.83 15.55 10.18
C GLU A 456 39.47 16.06 11.59
N LYS A 457 38.30 15.67 12.09
CA LYS A 457 37.84 15.97 13.46
C LYS A 457 38.69 15.30 14.55
N ARG A 458 39.37 14.19 14.24
CA ARG A 458 40.37 13.54 15.11
C ARG A 458 41.80 14.01 14.83
N HIS A 459 42.00 14.97 13.91
CA HIS A 459 43.31 15.41 13.43
C HIS A 459 44.16 14.28 12.81
N LEU A 460 43.50 13.30 12.19
CA LEU A 460 44.14 12.22 11.43
C LEU A 460 44.24 12.60 9.95
N GLU A 461 45.28 12.12 9.27
CA GLU A 461 45.43 12.28 7.82
C GLU A 461 44.38 11.44 7.07
N VAL A 462 43.81 12.02 6.02
CA VAL A 462 42.78 11.37 5.20
C VAL A 462 43.48 10.50 4.15
N GLU A 463 43.86 9.29 4.54
CA GLU A 463 44.57 8.35 3.64
C GLU A 463 43.64 7.47 2.81
N ASP A 464 44.06 7.12 1.59
CA ASP A 464 43.32 6.26 0.66
C ASP A 464 42.85 4.92 1.29
N ARG A 465 43.68 4.31 2.15
CA ARG A 465 43.38 3.04 2.84
C ARG A 465 42.11 3.09 3.72
N LEU A 466 41.71 4.28 4.19
CA LEU A 466 40.49 4.45 4.99
C LEU A 466 39.22 4.15 4.17
N PHE A 467 39.30 4.24 2.85
CA PHE A 467 38.18 3.98 1.94
C PHE A 467 38.12 2.52 1.46
N ALA A 468 39.01 1.64 1.94
CA ALA A 468 39.05 0.24 1.55
C ALA A 468 37.75 -0.51 1.90
N GLY A 469 37.21 -1.25 0.94
CA GLY A 469 35.86 -1.79 1.03
C GLY A 469 35.64 -3.12 0.35
N VAL A 470 34.66 -3.86 0.88
CA VAL A 470 34.20 -5.14 0.37
C VAL A 470 32.81 -4.97 -0.25
N MET A 471 32.68 -5.37 -1.51
CA MET A 471 31.42 -5.28 -2.25
C MET A 471 31.16 -6.55 -3.08
N ASP A 472 29.96 -6.62 -3.67
CA ASP A 472 29.66 -7.61 -4.68
C ASP A 472 30.26 -7.20 -6.03
N PHE A 473 30.28 -8.11 -7.01
CA PHE A 473 30.85 -7.85 -8.34
C PHE A 473 29.91 -7.06 -9.28
N SER A 474 29.14 -6.12 -8.72
CA SER A 474 28.27 -5.24 -9.48
C SER A 474 29.10 -4.23 -10.25
N GLN A 475 29.03 -4.25 -11.59
CA GLN A 475 29.74 -3.29 -12.43
C GLN A 475 29.31 -1.84 -12.13
N ALA A 476 28.02 -1.61 -11.84
CA ALA A 476 27.51 -0.30 -11.49
C ALA A 476 28.05 0.18 -10.13
N GLU A 477 28.18 -0.73 -9.16
CA GLU A 477 28.73 -0.43 -7.83
C GLU A 477 30.21 -0.08 -7.89
N ARG A 478 31.03 -0.94 -8.52
CA ARG A 478 32.46 -0.72 -8.76
C ARG A 478 32.73 0.62 -9.46
N LEU A 479 32.02 0.90 -10.56
CA LEU A 479 32.18 2.17 -11.29
C LEU A 479 31.69 3.36 -10.48
N GLY A 480 30.63 3.20 -9.68
CA GLY A 480 30.14 4.23 -8.77
C GLY A 480 31.16 4.58 -7.69
N PHE A 481 31.78 3.58 -7.06
CA PHE A 481 32.85 3.75 -6.07
C PHE A 481 34.05 4.49 -6.67
N ILE A 482 34.57 4.02 -7.81
CA ILE A 482 35.72 4.64 -8.49
C ILE A 482 35.40 6.10 -8.87
N THR A 483 34.20 6.36 -9.40
CA THR A 483 33.78 7.73 -9.75
C THR A 483 33.64 8.61 -8.51
N ALA A 484 33.09 8.09 -7.42
CA ALA A 484 32.96 8.83 -6.16
C ALA A 484 34.32 9.14 -5.52
N PHE A 485 35.30 8.24 -5.64
CA PHE A 485 36.63 8.40 -5.07
C PHE A 485 37.41 9.50 -5.81
N VAL A 486 37.37 9.42 -7.15
CA VAL A 486 37.90 10.46 -8.04
C VAL A 486 37.24 11.81 -7.71
N GLU A 487 35.91 11.87 -7.65
CA GLU A 487 35.16 13.11 -7.41
C GLU A 487 35.35 13.66 -5.98
N PHE A 488 35.55 12.80 -4.99
CA PHE A 488 35.90 13.19 -3.62
C PHE A 488 37.25 13.90 -3.60
N TRP A 489 38.29 13.28 -4.17
CA TRP A 489 39.64 13.84 -4.20
C TRP A 489 39.75 15.09 -5.09
N TYR A 490 39.03 15.17 -6.21
CA TYR A 490 38.99 16.38 -7.04
C TYR A 490 38.40 17.62 -6.35
N ARG A 491 37.59 17.43 -5.28
CA ARG A 491 37.06 18.54 -4.48
C ARG A 491 37.97 18.94 -3.32
N ARG A 492 39.03 18.17 -3.04
CA ARG A 492 40.01 18.47 -1.99
C ARG A 492 41.11 19.39 -2.54
N PRO A 493 41.36 20.57 -1.92
CA PRO A 493 42.36 21.52 -2.42
C PRO A 493 43.80 21.01 -2.32
N ASP A 494 44.02 19.98 -1.51
CA ASP A 494 45.27 19.25 -1.27
C ASP A 494 45.59 18.20 -2.37
N SER A 495 44.65 17.85 -3.25
CA SER A 495 44.86 16.81 -4.26
C SER A 495 45.46 17.35 -5.57
N ASN A 496 46.72 17.03 -5.82
CA ASN A 496 47.40 17.26 -7.11
C ASN A 496 47.37 16.06 -8.07
N ARG A 497 46.68 14.97 -7.70
CA ARG A 497 46.62 13.72 -8.49
C ARG A 497 45.77 13.87 -9.75
N SER A 498 46.21 13.25 -10.84
CA SER A 498 45.46 13.11 -12.08
C SER A 498 44.25 12.19 -11.93
N ARG A 499 43.35 12.22 -12.92
CA ARG A 499 42.15 11.37 -12.90
C ARG A 499 42.51 9.88 -12.98
N GLU A 500 43.51 9.57 -13.78
CA GLU A 500 44.01 8.23 -14.06
C GLU A 500 44.71 7.65 -12.81
N GLU A 501 45.50 8.45 -12.10
CA GLU A 501 46.10 8.07 -10.80
C GLU A 501 45.03 7.79 -9.74
N LEU A 502 44.00 8.64 -9.65
CA LEU A 502 42.88 8.44 -8.72
C LEU A 502 42.03 7.21 -9.08
N GLN A 503 41.91 6.86 -10.37
CA GLN A 503 41.23 5.64 -10.79
C GLN A 503 42.02 4.38 -10.42
N ASP A 504 43.32 4.33 -10.71
CA ASP A 504 44.16 3.16 -10.35
C ASP A 504 44.33 3.03 -8.82
N ALA A 505 44.34 4.14 -8.07
CA ALA A 505 44.25 4.12 -6.61
C ALA A 505 42.91 3.53 -6.13
N ALA A 506 41.78 3.97 -6.67
CA ALA A 506 40.47 3.43 -6.30
C ALA A 506 40.31 1.93 -6.59
N GLU A 507 40.88 1.44 -7.71
CA GLU A 507 40.85 0.00 -8.03
C GLU A 507 41.63 -0.85 -7.02
N LYS A 508 42.66 -0.30 -6.38
CA LYS A 508 43.46 -0.97 -5.32
C LYS A 508 42.76 -1.04 -3.96
N LEU A 509 41.62 -0.36 -3.79
CA LEU A 509 40.87 -0.30 -2.53
C LEU A 509 39.66 -1.24 -2.48
N LEU A 510 39.39 -1.98 -3.58
CA LEU A 510 38.22 -2.83 -3.71
C LEU A 510 38.53 -4.31 -3.58
N ARG A 511 37.78 -4.99 -2.70
CA ARG A 511 37.75 -6.46 -2.60
C ARG A 511 36.34 -6.98 -2.90
N GLY A 512 36.29 -8.07 -3.64
CA GLY A 512 35.07 -8.74 -4.05
C GLY A 512 34.69 -9.86 -3.08
N CYS A 513 33.40 -10.01 -2.83
CA CYS A 513 32.86 -11.06 -1.96
C CYS A 513 33.14 -12.47 -2.49
N ALA A 514 34.07 -13.22 -1.86
CA ALA A 514 34.46 -14.56 -2.30
C ALA A 514 33.31 -15.59 -2.29
N GLU A 515 32.26 -15.38 -1.50
CA GLU A 515 31.05 -16.21 -1.52
C GLU A 515 30.34 -16.19 -2.88
N HIS A 516 30.48 -15.12 -3.68
CA HIS A 516 29.93 -15.08 -5.03
C HIS A 516 30.64 -16.06 -5.98
N PHE A 517 31.96 -16.19 -5.85
CA PHE A 517 32.72 -17.21 -6.59
C PHE A 517 32.38 -18.61 -6.10
N ARG A 518 32.43 -18.85 -4.78
CA ARG A 518 32.14 -20.16 -4.16
C ARG A 518 30.74 -20.66 -4.52
N ALA A 519 29.72 -19.82 -4.39
CA ALA A 519 28.35 -20.16 -4.78
C ALA A 519 28.19 -20.33 -6.30
N GLY A 520 29.00 -19.63 -7.10
CA GLY A 520 29.12 -19.84 -8.56
C GLY A 520 29.65 -21.24 -8.88
N VAL A 521 30.79 -21.62 -8.29
CA VAL A 521 31.40 -22.96 -8.41
C VAL A 521 30.40 -24.06 -8.09
N THR A 522 29.72 -23.98 -6.93
CA THR A 522 28.70 -24.97 -6.53
C THR A 522 27.49 -25.00 -7.47
N ARG A 523 27.17 -23.89 -8.16
CA ARG A 523 26.05 -23.84 -9.10
C ARG A 523 26.42 -24.47 -10.44
N VAL A 524 27.57 -24.12 -10.99
CA VAL A 524 27.99 -24.61 -12.31
C VAL A 524 28.42 -26.07 -12.28
N SER A 525 28.95 -26.57 -11.15
CA SER A 525 29.24 -28.01 -10.96
C SER A 525 27.98 -28.89 -11.01
N ARG A 526 26.81 -28.34 -10.68
CA ARG A 526 25.50 -29.01 -10.75
C ARG A 526 24.86 -28.98 -12.15
N ILE A 527 25.46 -28.27 -13.11
CA ILE A 527 25.00 -28.24 -14.50
C ILE A 527 25.58 -29.46 -15.20
N THR A 528 24.87 -30.58 -15.13
CA THR A 528 25.30 -31.89 -15.71
C THR A 528 25.65 -31.84 -17.19
N GLY A 529 25.09 -30.88 -17.94
CA GLY A 529 25.43 -30.64 -19.34
C GLY A 529 26.79 -29.96 -19.56
N ALA A 530 27.38 -29.35 -18.54
CA ALA A 530 28.65 -28.61 -18.57
C ALA A 530 29.77 -29.34 -17.81
N VAL A 531 29.45 -29.88 -16.63
CA VAL A 531 30.33 -30.68 -15.78
C VAL A 531 29.64 -32.03 -15.57
N SER A 532 30.29 -33.15 -15.92
CA SER A 532 29.69 -34.47 -15.70
C SER A 532 29.68 -34.83 -14.21
N PRO A 533 28.71 -35.62 -13.71
CA PRO A 533 28.60 -35.93 -12.28
C PRO A 533 29.87 -36.52 -11.68
N GLU A 534 30.60 -37.35 -12.43
CA GLU A 534 31.84 -38.01 -11.99
C GLU A 534 33.01 -37.02 -11.87
N LYS A 535 32.94 -35.87 -12.55
CA LYS A 535 33.95 -34.80 -12.53
C LYS A 535 33.55 -33.60 -11.67
N ALA A 536 32.39 -33.63 -11.02
CA ALA A 536 31.88 -32.50 -10.25
C ALA A 536 32.80 -32.15 -9.07
N GLU A 537 33.32 -33.16 -8.36
CA GLU A 537 34.24 -32.97 -7.24
C GLU A 537 35.61 -32.44 -7.69
N ASP A 538 36.20 -33.02 -8.75
CA ASP A 538 37.44 -32.54 -9.36
C ASP A 538 37.32 -31.07 -9.81
N PHE A 539 36.23 -30.73 -10.51
CA PHE A 539 35.93 -29.36 -10.89
C PHE A 539 35.85 -28.42 -9.68
N VAL A 540 35.10 -28.78 -8.63
CA VAL A 540 34.96 -27.94 -7.44
C VAL A 540 36.31 -27.72 -6.78
N LYS A 541 37.09 -28.79 -6.55
CA LYS A 541 38.42 -28.72 -5.94
C LYS A 541 39.37 -27.81 -6.73
N ARG A 542 39.42 -27.98 -8.06
CA ARG A 542 40.30 -27.20 -8.94
C ARG A 542 39.85 -25.75 -9.07
N ALA A 543 38.56 -25.49 -9.24
CA ALA A 543 38.03 -24.13 -9.31
C ALA A 543 38.25 -23.37 -7.99
N MET A 544 38.03 -24.01 -6.84
CA MET A 544 38.30 -23.41 -5.53
C MET A 544 39.80 -23.12 -5.31
N SER A 545 40.70 -23.92 -5.89
CA SER A 545 42.14 -23.66 -5.82
C SER A 545 42.57 -22.35 -6.49
N LEU A 546 41.78 -21.76 -7.39
CA LEU A 546 42.09 -20.47 -8.01
C LEU A 546 42.18 -19.33 -6.98
N LEU A 547 41.45 -19.43 -5.86
CA LEU A 547 41.53 -18.46 -4.74
C LEU A 547 42.89 -18.49 -4.02
N HIS A 548 43.68 -19.55 -4.24
CA HIS A 548 44.93 -19.86 -3.56
C HIS A 548 46.04 -20.24 -4.56
N ALA A 549 46.08 -19.58 -5.72
CA ALA A 549 47.25 -19.57 -6.58
C ALA A 549 48.32 -18.66 -5.96
N ALA A 550 49.59 -19.07 -6.04
CA ALA A 550 50.71 -18.30 -5.49
C ALA A 550 51.01 -17.03 -6.31
N ASP A 551 50.92 -17.14 -7.65
CA ASP A 551 51.26 -16.10 -8.61
C ASP A 551 50.38 -16.20 -9.88
N THR A 552 50.54 -15.22 -10.78
CA THR A 552 49.76 -15.11 -12.01
C THR A 552 50.04 -16.24 -13.01
N ASP A 553 51.26 -16.79 -13.03
CA ASP A 553 51.61 -17.90 -13.94
C ASP A 553 50.90 -19.19 -13.49
N GLU A 554 50.87 -19.45 -12.18
CA GLU A 554 50.10 -20.55 -11.60
C GLU A 554 48.59 -20.35 -11.78
N PHE A 555 48.07 -19.13 -11.55
CA PHE A 555 46.67 -18.81 -11.78
C PHE A 555 46.25 -19.08 -13.23
N CYS A 556 47.01 -18.54 -14.20
CA CYS A 556 46.79 -18.75 -15.63
C CYS A 556 46.89 -20.23 -16.01
N SER A 557 47.87 -20.96 -15.45
CA SER A 557 48.04 -22.40 -15.70
C SER A 557 46.87 -23.23 -15.17
N ARG A 558 46.43 -22.98 -13.92
CA ARG A 558 45.26 -23.64 -13.31
C ARG A 558 43.98 -23.33 -14.11
N LEU A 559 43.81 -22.09 -14.56
CA LEU A 559 42.68 -21.65 -15.37
C LEU A 559 42.67 -22.29 -16.77
N ALA A 560 43.82 -22.37 -17.45
CA ALA A 560 43.94 -23.00 -18.76
C ALA A 560 43.60 -24.50 -18.72
N LEU A 561 44.06 -25.21 -17.69
CA LEU A 561 43.69 -26.61 -17.46
C LEU A 561 42.19 -26.79 -17.21
N LEU A 562 41.57 -25.89 -16.43
CA LEU A 562 40.13 -25.86 -16.18
C LEU A 562 39.33 -25.59 -17.46
N ALA A 563 39.75 -24.61 -18.28
CA ALA A 563 39.12 -24.29 -19.55
C ALA A 563 39.23 -25.44 -20.57
N ARG A 564 40.37 -26.15 -20.60
CA ARG A 564 40.57 -27.35 -21.43
C ARG A 564 39.63 -28.49 -21.04
N ASP A 565 39.50 -28.77 -19.75
CA ASP A 565 38.75 -29.93 -19.26
C ASP A 565 37.24 -29.69 -19.16
N PHE A 566 36.84 -28.43 -18.99
CA PHE A 566 35.44 -27.98 -18.89
C PHE A 566 35.14 -26.87 -19.92
N PRO A 567 35.26 -27.13 -21.24
CA PRO A 567 35.22 -26.11 -22.29
C PRO A 567 33.88 -25.37 -22.39
N LYS A 568 32.79 -25.95 -21.87
CA LYS A 568 31.48 -25.28 -21.77
C LYS A 568 31.43 -24.16 -20.73
N LEU A 569 32.40 -24.11 -19.82
CA LEU A 569 32.53 -23.07 -18.80
C LEU A 569 33.50 -21.95 -19.19
N ILE A 570 34.02 -21.93 -20.43
CA ILE A 570 34.95 -20.89 -20.91
C ILE A 570 34.41 -19.47 -20.67
N ASP A 571 33.15 -19.18 -20.97
CA ASP A 571 32.56 -17.86 -20.72
C ASP A 571 32.45 -17.52 -19.23
N TRP A 572 32.28 -18.52 -18.36
CA TRP A 572 32.26 -18.36 -16.91
C TRP A 572 33.68 -18.09 -16.37
N PHE A 573 34.68 -18.84 -16.83
CA PHE A 573 36.10 -18.57 -16.53
C PHE A 573 36.54 -17.19 -17.03
N ASN A 574 36.25 -16.86 -18.28
CA ASN A 574 36.54 -15.57 -18.91
C ASN A 574 35.86 -14.39 -18.21
N TRP A 575 34.74 -14.60 -17.50
CA TRP A 575 34.12 -13.56 -16.70
C TRP A 575 34.92 -13.30 -15.41
N TRP A 576 35.43 -14.35 -14.76
CA TRP A 576 36.23 -14.25 -13.53
C TRP A 576 37.67 -13.80 -13.77
N SER A 577 38.28 -14.18 -14.90
CA SER A 577 39.65 -13.79 -15.26
C SER A 577 39.77 -12.40 -15.91
N ARG A 578 38.67 -11.66 -16.07
CA ARG A 578 38.74 -10.23 -16.40
C ARG A 578 39.57 -9.51 -15.35
N PRO A 579 40.58 -8.71 -15.73
CA PRO A 579 41.45 -8.03 -14.76
C PRO A 579 40.66 -7.28 -13.68
N SER A 580 39.58 -6.58 -14.07
CA SER A 580 38.69 -5.82 -13.19
C SER A 580 37.94 -6.63 -12.12
N HIS A 581 37.83 -7.96 -12.27
CA HIS A 581 37.23 -8.88 -11.30
C HIS A 581 38.30 -9.73 -10.60
N ALA A 582 39.30 -10.18 -11.37
CA ALA A 582 40.37 -11.03 -10.89
C ALA A 582 41.15 -10.35 -9.74
N MET A 583 41.52 -9.08 -9.91
CA MET A 583 42.23 -8.28 -8.90
C MET A 583 41.44 -8.08 -7.59
N MET A 584 40.12 -8.21 -7.65
CA MET A 584 39.22 -8.08 -6.50
C MET A 584 39.05 -9.42 -5.75
N LEU A 585 39.46 -10.56 -6.32
CA LEU A 585 39.14 -11.89 -5.79
C LEU A 585 40.34 -12.80 -5.55
N PHE A 586 41.25 -12.91 -6.52
CA PHE A 586 42.34 -13.90 -6.48
C PHE A 586 43.59 -13.25 -5.91
N GLY A 587 44.20 -13.87 -4.89
CA GLY A 587 45.37 -13.32 -4.20
C GLY A 587 46.59 -13.09 -5.12
N SER A 588 46.73 -13.92 -6.17
CA SER A 588 47.73 -13.80 -7.22
C SER A 588 47.54 -12.58 -8.13
N GLU A 589 46.30 -12.20 -8.42
CA GLU A 589 45.94 -11.11 -9.34
C GLU A 589 45.71 -9.77 -8.62
N ARG A 590 45.80 -9.80 -7.29
CA ARG A 590 45.56 -8.69 -6.35
C ARG A 590 46.46 -7.49 -6.66
N LYS A 591 45.84 -6.33 -6.91
CA LYS A 591 46.53 -5.02 -6.92
C LYS A 591 46.54 -4.31 -5.55
N MET A 592 45.60 -4.66 -4.66
CA MET A 592 45.54 -4.14 -3.29
C MET A 592 46.83 -4.48 -2.53
N ASP A 593 47.19 -3.69 -1.53
CA ASP A 593 48.26 -4.06 -0.60
C ASP A 593 47.95 -5.41 0.10
N ALA A 594 48.99 -6.17 0.50
CA ALA A 594 48.83 -7.48 1.14
C ALA A 594 48.24 -7.37 2.55
N ASP A 595 48.79 -6.49 3.38
CA ASP A 595 48.34 -6.33 4.76
C ASP A 595 46.92 -5.76 4.81
N LEU A 596 46.61 -4.81 3.93
CA LEU A 596 45.25 -4.28 3.76
C LEU A 596 44.26 -5.36 3.30
N TRP A 597 44.66 -6.23 2.37
CA TRP A 597 43.81 -7.31 1.86
C TRP A 597 43.43 -8.33 2.94
N ASP A 598 44.35 -8.67 3.84
CA ASP A 598 44.08 -9.58 4.94
C ASP A 598 43.37 -8.89 6.12
N ALA A 599 43.55 -7.57 6.29
CA ALA A 599 42.87 -6.78 7.31
C ALA A 599 41.38 -6.51 7.03
N ILE A 600 40.89 -6.66 5.80
CA ILE A 600 39.47 -6.44 5.44
C ILE A 600 38.71 -7.76 5.21
N PRO A 601 37.36 -7.82 5.33
CA PRO A 601 36.59 -9.05 5.12
C PRO A 601 36.76 -9.65 3.70
N ALA A 602 36.60 -10.97 3.58
CA ALA A 602 36.50 -11.64 2.27
C ALA A 602 35.04 -11.83 1.81
N THR A 603 34.03 -11.36 2.56
CA THR A 603 32.61 -11.65 2.31
C THR A 603 31.67 -10.50 2.72
N THR A 604 30.60 -10.28 1.95
CA THR A 604 29.49 -9.35 2.25
C THR A 604 28.45 -9.91 3.26
N ASN A 605 28.78 -10.98 4.00
CA ASN A 605 27.87 -11.60 5.00
C ASN A 605 27.41 -10.62 6.10
N ALA A 606 28.19 -9.58 6.39
CA ALA A 606 27.82 -8.51 7.31
C ALA A 606 26.51 -7.83 6.88
N GLU A 607 26.38 -7.50 5.59
CA GLU A 607 25.21 -6.83 5.06
C GLU A 607 24.00 -7.76 4.89
N GLU A 608 24.20 -9.02 4.50
CA GLU A 608 23.11 -10.01 4.56
C GLU A 608 22.49 -10.10 5.97
N ALA A 609 23.33 -9.96 7.02
CA ALA A 609 22.88 -9.95 8.41
C ALA A 609 22.26 -8.60 8.81
N MET A 610 22.82 -7.48 8.36
CA MET A 610 22.28 -6.14 8.61
C MET A 610 20.89 -5.98 8.00
N HIS A 611 20.75 -6.30 6.71
CA HIS A 611 19.46 -6.32 6.00
C HIS A 611 18.43 -7.20 6.71
N TRP A 612 18.79 -8.40 7.17
CA TRP A 612 17.88 -9.23 7.94
C TRP A 612 17.48 -8.61 9.28
N LYS A 613 18.41 -7.98 9.99
CA LYS A 613 18.16 -7.31 11.28
C LYS A 613 17.22 -6.12 11.12
N LEU A 614 17.46 -5.29 10.10
CA LEU A 614 16.58 -4.19 9.67
C LEU A 614 15.15 -4.72 9.45
N TYR A 615 15.00 -5.75 8.61
CA TYR A 615 13.69 -6.35 8.31
C TYR A 615 12.97 -6.94 9.52
N ARG A 616 13.72 -7.50 10.48
CA ARG A 616 13.16 -8.05 11.72
C ARG A 616 12.74 -6.97 12.71
N ALA A 617 13.43 -5.83 12.72
CA ALA A 617 13.20 -4.76 13.69
C ALA A 617 12.09 -3.78 13.24
N CYS A 618 12.05 -3.42 11.96
CA CYS A 618 11.10 -2.41 11.45
C CYS A 618 10.05 -2.97 10.48
N GLY A 619 10.31 -4.10 9.84
CA GLY A 619 9.44 -4.65 8.79
C GLY A 619 9.97 -4.39 7.38
N ARG A 620 9.07 -4.21 6.42
CA ARG A 620 9.35 -4.11 4.99
C ARG A 620 8.33 -3.23 4.29
N ASP A 621 8.63 -2.87 3.05
CA ASP A 621 7.73 -2.15 2.14
C ASP A 621 7.26 -0.78 2.68
N HIS A 622 8.16 -0.07 3.37
CA HIS A 622 7.90 1.25 3.97
C HIS A 622 7.65 2.34 2.92
N ALA A 623 6.80 3.31 3.25
CA ALA A 623 6.78 4.59 2.54
C ALA A 623 8.10 5.36 2.79
N PHE A 624 8.44 6.33 1.92
CA PHE A 624 9.74 7.01 1.98
C PHE A 624 10.06 7.67 3.34
N LEU A 625 9.19 8.57 3.84
CA LEU A 625 9.41 9.24 5.14
C LEU A 625 9.36 8.26 6.33
N GLU A 626 8.47 7.27 6.26
CA GLU A 626 8.31 6.21 7.27
C GLU A 626 9.59 5.35 7.37
N GLY A 627 10.17 4.97 6.23
CA GLY A 627 11.40 4.21 6.16
C GLY A 627 12.60 5.03 6.62
N LEU A 628 12.71 6.32 6.27
CA LEU A 628 13.74 7.21 6.82
C LEU A 628 13.64 7.34 8.36
N ALA A 629 12.43 7.49 8.90
CA ALA A 629 12.21 7.51 10.34
C ALA A 629 12.56 6.17 11.01
N SER A 630 12.29 5.05 10.34
CA SER A 630 12.67 3.72 10.80
C SER A 630 14.20 3.53 10.81
N LEU A 631 14.91 3.99 9.78
CA LEU A 631 16.38 3.98 9.73
C LEU A 631 17.00 4.81 10.87
N TYR A 632 16.41 5.97 11.20
CA TYR A 632 16.83 6.77 12.35
C TYR A 632 16.71 5.99 13.66
N GLN A 633 15.60 5.29 13.90
CA GLN A 633 15.44 4.48 15.12
C GLN A 633 16.45 3.31 15.19
N ILE A 634 16.86 2.74 14.06
CA ILE A 634 17.93 1.72 14.02
C ILE A 634 19.30 2.31 14.37
N ALA A 635 19.61 3.50 13.86
CA ALA A 635 20.85 4.21 14.20
C ALA A 635 20.91 4.50 15.71
N ILE A 636 19.84 5.07 16.26
CA ILE A 636 19.69 5.34 17.69
C ILE A 636 19.72 4.05 18.54
N TYR A 637 19.21 2.92 18.04
CA TYR A 637 19.33 1.62 18.71
C TYR A 637 20.81 1.22 18.91
N TYR A 638 21.65 1.32 17.87
CA TYR A 638 23.07 0.98 18.00
C TYR A 638 23.82 1.97 18.89
N GLU A 639 23.53 3.27 18.79
CA GLU A 639 24.10 4.32 19.63
C GLU A 639 23.76 4.11 21.13
N ARG A 640 22.52 3.71 21.44
CA ARG A 640 22.11 3.33 22.80
C ARG A 640 22.85 2.10 23.31
N GLN A 641 23.03 1.08 22.47
CA GLN A 641 23.79 -0.12 22.84
C GLN A 641 25.26 0.23 23.12
N TYR A 642 25.89 1.03 22.26
CA TYR A 642 27.27 1.50 22.43
C TYR A 642 27.42 2.30 23.74
N SER A 643 26.54 3.27 23.96
CA SER A 643 26.50 4.08 25.18
C SER A 643 26.26 3.26 26.45
N SER A 644 25.58 2.11 26.33
CA SER A 644 25.35 1.18 27.44
C SER A 644 26.59 0.36 27.74
N VAL A 645 27.28 -0.17 26.71
CA VAL A 645 28.58 -0.86 26.87
C VAL A 645 29.63 0.05 27.49
N LYS A 646 29.75 1.31 27.04
CA LYS A 646 30.67 2.29 27.64
C LYS A 646 30.36 2.63 29.11
N LYS A 647 29.16 2.31 29.60
CA LYS A 647 28.76 2.41 31.02
C LYS A 647 28.89 1.08 31.78
N GLY A 648 29.47 0.04 31.18
CA GLY A 648 29.60 -1.30 31.76
C GLY A 648 28.31 -2.12 31.77
N VAL A 649 27.24 -1.67 31.09
CA VAL A 649 25.95 -2.40 31.05
C VAL A 649 26.05 -3.54 30.03
N PRO A 650 25.73 -4.80 30.42
CA PRO A 650 25.78 -5.93 29.50
C PRO A 650 24.65 -5.86 28.45
N VAL A 651 25.02 -5.77 27.17
CA VAL A 651 24.09 -5.69 26.04
C VAL A 651 23.79 -7.02 25.35
N ARG A 652 24.33 -8.13 25.89
CA ARG A 652 24.18 -9.49 25.35
C ARG A 652 24.19 -10.53 26.46
N TYR A 653 23.59 -11.69 26.17
CA TYR A 653 23.75 -12.90 26.97
C TYR A 653 24.70 -13.85 26.25
N GLY A 654 25.65 -14.43 26.99
CA GLY A 654 26.67 -15.33 26.46
C GLY A 654 27.80 -14.64 25.70
N GLU A 655 28.63 -15.44 25.04
CA GLU A 655 29.88 -15.01 24.38
C GLU A 655 29.63 -14.05 23.21
N ALA A 656 30.55 -13.09 23.05
CA ALA A 656 30.65 -12.28 21.84
C ALA A 656 31.03 -13.15 20.61
N GLU A 657 30.79 -12.61 19.41
CA GLU A 657 31.31 -13.15 18.14
C GLU A 657 31.07 -14.64 17.86
N ARG A 658 29.96 -15.22 18.35
CA ARG A 658 29.61 -16.64 18.10
C ARG A 658 29.72 -17.07 16.63
N TRP A 659 29.55 -16.14 15.69
CA TRP A 659 29.72 -16.36 14.25
C TRP A 659 31.17 -16.71 13.84
N LYS A 660 32.21 -16.21 14.51
CA LYS A 660 33.62 -16.58 14.27
C LYS A 660 33.84 -18.07 14.54
N ARG A 661 33.40 -18.56 15.71
CA ARG A 661 33.42 -20.00 16.05
C ARG A 661 32.62 -20.83 15.03
N ILE A 662 31.41 -20.40 14.65
CA ILE A 662 30.61 -21.11 13.64
C ILE A 662 31.37 -21.20 12.30
N ALA A 663 32.04 -20.13 11.88
CA ALA A 663 32.87 -20.15 10.67
C ALA A 663 34.08 -21.09 10.79
N ILE A 664 34.75 -21.16 11.95
CA ILE A 664 35.84 -22.11 12.22
C ILE A 664 35.31 -23.56 12.19
N THR A 665 34.17 -23.83 12.81
CA THR A 665 33.60 -25.20 12.90
C THR A 665 33.01 -25.72 11.59
N TYR A 666 32.40 -24.86 10.77
CA TYR A 666 31.63 -25.27 9.59
C TYR A 666 32.13 -24.68 8.26
N GLY A 667 33.28 -24.01 8.25
CA GLY A 667 33.83 -23.27 7.10
C GLY A 667 32.98 -22.06 6.66
N CYS A 668 31.80 -21.83 7.25
CA CYS A 668 30.87 -20.77 6.89
C CYS A 668 30.03 -20.32 8.09
N THR A 669 29.51 -19.09 8.06
CA THR A 669 28.77 -18.48 9.18
C THR A 669 27.31 -18.95 9.33
N LYS A 670 26.80 -19.75 8.39
CA LYS A 670 25.40 -20.21 8.34
C LYS A 670 25.37 -21.73 8.14
N PRO A 671 25.20 -22.55 9.19
CA PRO A 671 25.24 -24.01 9.09
C PRO A 671 24.25 -24.60 8.07
N GLY A 672 23.06 -24.01 7.93
CA GLY A 672 22.09 -24.33 6.87
C GLY A 672 22.48 -23.88 5.45
N ARG A 673 23.74 -23.48 5.23
CA ARG A 673 24.37 -23.31 3.90
C ARG A 673 25.49 -24.33 3.65
N ALA A 674 25.81 -25.20 4.62
CA ALA A 674 26.58 -26.42 4.36
C ALA A 674 25.85 -27.28 3.30
N GLU A 675 26.54 -28.27 2.75
CA GLU A 675 26.23 -28.91 1.46
C GLU A 675 24.77 -29.38 1.29
N ASN A 676 24.11 -29.75 2.39
CA ASN A 676 22.73 -30.25 2.45
C ASN A 676 21.65 -29.16 2.66
N SER A 677 21.59 -28.13 1.81
CA SER A 677 20.42 -27.23 1.72
C SER A 677 19.90 -27.16 0.27
N GLN A 678 18.82 -27.89 -0.04
CA GLN A 678 18.35 -28.05 -1.43
C GLN A 678 17.55 -26.86 -2.01
N ASP A 679 17.00 -25.97 -1.19
CA ASP A 679 16.07 -24.91 -1.65
C ASP A 679 16.60 -23.48 -1.48
N LYS A 680 16.88 -22.79 -2.60
CA LYS A 680 16.99 -21.33 -2.67
C LYS A 680 16.31 -20.78 -3.93
N LYS A 681 15.36 -19.87 -3.74
CA LYS A 681 14.55 -19.25 -4.80
C LYS A 681 15.40 -18.43 -5.77
N ARG A 682 15.00 -18.40 -7.05
CA ARG A 682 15.69 -17.69 -8.13
C ARG A 682 15.66 -16.17 -7.93
N LYS A 683 16.83 -15.51 -7.99
CA LYS A 683 16.94 -14.05 -8.24
C LYS A 683 16.90 -13.79 -9.75
N ARG A 684 16.58 -12.55 -10.15
CA ARG A 684 16.58 -12.07 -11.55
C ARG A 684 17.97 -11.52 -11.90
N ASN A 685 18.43 -11.70 -13.14
CA ASN A 685 19.80 -11.37 -13.57
C ASN A 685 20.15 -9.89 -13.29
N ASP A 686 21.25 -9.69 -12.57
CA ASP A 686 21.74 -8.49 -11.90
C ASP A 686 23.23 -8.20 -12.20
N GLY A 687 23.83 -8.86 -13.21
CA GLY A 687 25.25 -8.66 -13.60
C GLY A 687 26.23 -9.75 -13.12
N ARG A 688 25.72 -10.86 -12.59
CA ARG A 688 26.49 -12.06 -12.19
C ARG A 688 27.24 -12.71 -13.37
N PRO A 689 28.25 -13.56 -13.10
CA PRO A 689 28.82 -14.45 -14.12
C PRO A 689 27.74 -15.33 -14.76
N PRO A 690 27.95 -15.83 -16.00
CA PRO A 690 27.02 -16.75 -16.65
C PRO A 690 26.99 -18.09 -15.92
N ASP A 691 26.15 -18.21 -14.89
CA ASP A 691 26.13 -19.33 -13.95
C ASP A 691 24.87 -20.22 -14.09
N THR A 692 24.02 -19.92 -15.07
CA THR A 692 22.82 -20.71 -15.36
C THR A 692 23.02 -21.67 -16.53
N ALA A 693 22.33 -22.82 -16.49
CA ALA A 693 22.36 -23.82 -17.57
C ALA A 693 21.91 -23.26 -18.93
N LYS A 694 21.12 -22.17 -18.96
CA LYS A 694 20.69 -21.53 -20.21
C LYS A 694 21.80 -20.70 -20.83
N GLU A 695 22.58 -20.00 -20.01
CA GLU A 695 23.72 -19.18 -20.46
C GLU A 695 24.89 -20.07 -20.87
N ILE A 696 25.27 -21.02 -20.00
CA ILE A 696 26.43 -21.92 -20.19
C ILE A 696 26.27 -22.89 -21.37
N LEU A 697 25.07 -23.44 -21.61
CA LEU A 697 24.85 -24.43 -22.68
C LEU A 697 24.34 -23.81 -23.98
N GLY A 698 24.13 -22.49 -23.99
CA GLY A 698 23.45 -21.75 -25.05
C GLY A 698 21.98 -22.13 -25.21
N SER A 699 21.18 -21.21 -25.76
CA SER A 699 19.84 -21.57 -26.24
C SER A 699 19.97 -22.33 -27.55
N LYS A 700 19.87 -23.66 -27.51
CA LYS A 700 19.42 -24.43 -28.68
C LYS A 700 17.97 -24.04 -29.00
N THR A 701 17.79 -22.96 -29.75
CA THR A 701 16.54 -22.62 -30.45
C THR A 701 16.33 -23.54 -31.65
N ALA A 702 16.34 -24.86 -31.39
CA ALA A 702 15.32 -25.67 -32.01
C ALA A 702 13.98 -25.14 -31.45
N LYS A 703 13.08 -24.68 -32.32
CA LYS A 703 11.69 -24.43 -31.93
C LYS A 703 11.11 -25.76 -31.44
N LYS A 704 11.19 -26.03 -30.14
CA LYS A 704 10.32 -27.05 -29.54
C LYS A 704 8.89 -26.63 -29.88
N PRO A 705 8.07 -27.48 -30.53
CA PRO A 705 6.65 -27.18 -30.63
C PRO A 705 6.13 -26.96 -29.22
N ARG A 706 5.21 -26.00 -29.06
CA ARG A 706 4.61 -25.68 -27.75
C ARG A 706 4.06 -26.98 -27.15
N LYS A 707 4.75 -27.55 -26.16
CA LYS A 707 4.13 -28.51 -25.26
C LYS A 707 3.12 -27.72 -24.44
N SER A 708 1.85 -27.82 -24.84
CA SER A 708 0.73 -27.65 -23.93
C SER A 708 1.01 -28.49 -22.67
N GLY A 709 0.74 -27.92 -21.50
CA GLY A 709 0.89 -28.65 -20.26
C GLY A 709 -0.21 -29.70 -20.14
N LEU A 710 0.07 -30.94 -20.53
CA LEU A 710 -0.54 -32.06 -19.86
C LEU A 710 0.21 -32.27 -18.54
N SER A 711 -0.54 -32.24 -17.44
CA SER A 711 -0.17 -32.85 -16.18
C SER A 711 0.19 -34.33 -16.37
N PRO A 712 0.94 -34.96 -15.44
CA PRO A 712 1.06 -36.41 -15.46
C PRO A 712 -0.33 -37.01 -15.25
N THR A 713 -0.91 -37.53 -16.32
CA THR A 713 -2.10 -38.37 -16.25
C THR A 713 -1.72 -39.63 -15.50
N LEU A 714 -2.38 -39.85 -14.36
CA LEU A 714 -2.56 -41.21 -13.83
C LEU A 714 -3.10 -42.09 -14.97
N ASP A 715 -2.73 -43.35 -14.99
CA ASP A 715 -3.21 -44.29 -16.00
C ASP A 715 -4.73 -44.54 -15.82
N THR A 716 -5.55 -43.75 -16.51
CA THR A 716 -7.02 -43.84 -16.48
C THR A 716 -7.55 -44.86 -17.49
N SER A 717 -6.80 -45.89 -17.84
CA SER A 717 -7.31 -47.04 -18.59
C SER A 717 -8.39 -47.85 -17.84
N ILE A 718 -8.54 -47.62 -16.52
CA ILE A 718 -9.54 -48.26 -15.65
C ILE A 718 -10.87 -47.46 -15.56
N LEU A 719 -10.86 -46.15 -15.88
CA LEU A 719 -12.02 -45.28 -15.73
C LEU A 719 -12.47 -44.77 -17.11
N GLY A 720 -13.63 -45.25 -17.56
CA GLY A 720 -14.21 -44.92 -18.86
C GLY A 720 -14.51 -43.42 -19.07
N PRO A 721 -14.97 -43.02 -20.27
CA PRO A 721 -15.16 -41.62 -20.61
C PRO A 721 -16.08 -40.89 -19.64
N GLN A 722 -15.63 -39.72 -19.19
CA GLN A 722 -16.30 -38.86 -18.22
C GLN A 722 -17.71 -38.50 -18.69
N SER A 723 -18.74 -38.76 -17.87
CA SER A 723 -20.14 -38.66 -18.31
C SER A 723 -20.67 -37.23 -18.45
N TYR A 724 -19.95 -36.22 -17.94
CA TYR A 724 -20.23 -34.80 -18.17
C TYR A 724 -18.97 -33.92 -17.99
N PRO A 725 -18.85 -32.80 -18.72
CA PRO A 725 -17.68 -31.91 -18.63
C PRO A 725 -17.68 -31.11 -17.32
N TRP A 726 -16.52 -31.05 -16.66
CA TRP A 726 -16.33 -30.24 -15.45
C TRP A 726 -16.01 -28.78 -15.77
N ASN A 727 -16.61 -27.85 -15.04
CA ASN A 727 -16.30 -26.43 -15.06
C ASN A 727 -15.50 -26.00 -13.82
N SER A 728 -14.85 -24.84 -13.92
CA SER A 728 -14.07 -24.23 -12.83
C SER A 728 -14.87 -24.13 -11.52
N ASN A 729 -14.32 -24.66 -10.43
CA ASN A 729 -14.96 -24.86 -9.11
C ASN A 729 -15.91 -26.07 -8.99
N SER A 730 -15.77 -27.10 -9.83
CA SER A 730 -16.29 -28.43 -9.49
C SER A 730 -15.72 -28.91 -8.14
N CYS A 731 -16.59 -29.44 -7.29
CA CYS A 731 -16.28 -29.78 -5.90
C CYS A 731 -16.34 -31.30 -5.66
N TRP A 732 -16.09 -31.73 -4.43
CA TRP A 732 -16.11 -33.14 -4.05
C TRP A 732 -17.42 -33.85 -4.40
N LEU A 733 -18.55 -33.12 -4.43
CA LEU A 733 -19.87 -33.62 -4.80
C LEU A 733 -19.92 -34.11 -6.25
N ASP A 734 -19.30 -33.40 -7.20
CA ASP A 734 -19.26 -33.80 -8.62
C ASP A 734 -18.43 -35.08 -8.80
N THR A 735 -17.34 -35.21 -8.03
CA THR A 735 -16.53 -36.44 -7.97
C THR A 735 -17.34 -37.60 -7.38
N SER A 736 -18.11 -37.36 -6.33
CA SER A 736 -18.98 -38.38 -5.72
C SER A 736 -20.10 -38.84 -6.66
N LEU A 737 -20.72 -37.92 -7.41
CA LEU A 737 -21.75 -38.25 -8.41
C LEU A 737 -21.18 -39.04 -9.59
N GLN A 738 -19.95 -38.72 -10.04
CA GLN A 738 -19.25 -39.50 -11.07
C GLN A 738 -18.97 -40.94 -10.60
N LEU A 739 -18.53 -41.11 -9.35
CA LEU A 739 -18.30 -42.44 -8.77
C LEU A 739 -19.60 -43.24 -8.63
N LEU A 740 -20.67 -42.61 -8.12
CA LEU A 740 -22.01 -43.23 -8.02
C LEU A 740 -22.52 -43.73 -9.37
N TYR A 741 -22.42 -42.92 -10.42
CA TYR A 741 -22.78 -43.29 -11.79
C TYR A 741 -22.01 -44.53 -12.29
N MET A 742 -20.73 -44.66 -11.91
CA MET A 742 -19.88 -45.80 -12.29
C MET A 742 -20.09 -47.06 -11.42
N THR A 743 -20.82 -46.95 -10.30
CA THR A 743 -21.17 -48.11 -9.45
C THR A 743 -22.59 -48.66 -9.68
N CYS A 744 -23.38 -48.02 -10.54
CA CYS A 744 -24.78 -48.38 -10.81
C CYS A 744 -24.99 -49.08 -12.17
N TYR A 745 -23.92 -49.57 -12.80
CA TYR A 745 -23.92 -50.37 -14.04
C TYR A 745 -22.94 -51.54 -13.95
#